data_AF-A0A563ELL4-F1
#
_entry.id   AF-A0A563ELL4-F1
#
_cell.length_a   1.000
_cell.length_b   1.000
_cell.length_c   1.000
_cell.angle_alpha   90.00
_cell.angle_beta   90.00
_cell.angle_gamma   90.00
#
_symmetry.space_group_name_H-M   'P 1'
#
loop_
_entity.id
_entity.type
_entity.pdbx_description
1 polymer ?
#
loop_
_entity_poly.entity_id
_entity_poly.type
_entity_poly.pdbx_seq_one_letter_code
_entity_poly.pdbx_strand_id
1 'polypeptide(L)'
;MDHTHVRRGHRRPVLLITALFSVAALTAGNSSAIAAPPDEPTHHWQYDHWPQQQPWQQTRDSARVAAQAGFPGPVDPQNWVNPDHMTWERDYKKIPGTNWADPSARGSVRNFKGALVLLDYPNQPFVVTQPKNSTVFGNPSAEANGVPRDRVAQFYQDFLNKPNGINHGHTVHEYWMEDSGGRYGVDLKAFGPYTMPGKDHEYAMEFQGGTGCPAGDRCNRDVRTDGRAAWVTDVGTEVPKGYDFVYYLSAGQDESGTWQEFGMMKFRTKEDVTDAFGPPDPALPNWSRTRYVDWTSWAAGSSIWPNAGGGSSTQAESSGSGVYAHELSHILGIGDNYGNPFGNPPRRDYNGIWDMMSRGAFNGPGGPHARWVIPATAGASMGSQHMLRNKIKLGIVDERNVLRLSREALPGSGLVIAKVTARAVQAGPNGLSGVNIALGTGDKSPACNVQTNPFCDGGGYNNYTVEVVDRMGSDSFTPDAGVLLAKTKNQDSAPFVWVADANPQDIGMTDYVLPDGTKVPITVGDYRQLSDALFHAGTNSGSEYEYVDRANRLHFYVLDVKRDQQGVLSYTVAIRSLDGAGPQQRGVRVMPTTGNTGSDGVATCRFPLLNTGRAATPTAQHPEDVTQYIDGDVYRVSAKAEGSGWSVSVPNVLATAKFGGRVDVPVHAKRDGGAMVSKVTLTATSESNPARTATASCTVSGR
;
A
#
# COMPACT_ATOMS: atom_id res chain seq x y z
N MET A 1 -37.18 -44.86 -31.27
CA MET A 1 -37.55 -46.27 -31.52
C MET A 1 -36.77 -47.08 -30.51
N ASP A 2 -37.27 -47.14 -29.28
CA ASP A 2 -38.16 -48.23 -28.78
C ASP A 2 -37.33 -49.51 -28.55
N HIS A 3 -37.32 -50.20 -27.41
CA HIS A 3 -38.27 -50.27 -26.29
C HIS A 3 -37.60 -51.09 -25.14
N THR A 4 -37.84 -50.69 -23.87
CA THR A 4 -38.29 -51.47 -22.67
C THR A 4 -37.87 -52.96 -22.49
N HIS A 5 -37.73 -53.60 -21.32
CA HIS A 5 -37.86 -53.36 -19.87
C HIS A 5 -37.50 -54.70 -19.14
N VAL A 6 -37.34 -54.65 -17.80
CA VAL A 6 -37.82 -55.59 -16.76
C VAL A 6 -36.77 -56.22 -15.78
N ARG A 7 -36.82 -55.65 -14.57
CA ARG A 7 -36.70 -56.14 -13.16
C ARG A 7 -36.45 -57.62 -12.80
N ARG A 8 -35.69 -57.78 -11.70
CA ARG A 8 -35.94 -58.49 -10.40
C ARG A 8 -34.75 -58.13 -9.47
N GLY A 9 -34.80 -57.69 -8.21
CA GLY A 9 -35.80 -57.59 -7.15
C GLY A 9 -35.38 -58.48 -5.97
N HIS A 10 -35.03 -57.94 -4.80
CA HIS A 10 -35.09 -58.60 -3.47
C HIS A 10 -35.31 -57.55 -2.34
N ARG A 11 -36.01 -58.00 -1.29
CA ARG A 11 -36.83 -57.28 -0.29
C ARG A 11 -36.08 -57.10 1.05
N ARG A 12 -36.15 -55.90 1.69
CA ARG A 12 -36.84 -55.52 2.97
C ARG A 12 -36.11 -55.94 4.28
N PRO A 13 -36.31 -55.27 5.46
CA PRO A 13 -37.51 -54.51 5.87
C PRO A 13 -37.34 -53.18 6.64
N VAL A 14 -38.50 -52.54 6.76
CA VAL A 14 -38.88 -51.34 7.53
C VAL A 14 -39.45 -51.79 8.88
N LEU A 15 -39.28 -50.98 9.92
CA LEU A 15 -40.09 -51.00 11.14
C LEU A 15 -40.65 -49.59 11.40
N LEU A 16 -41.98 -49.45 11.30
CA LEU A 16 -42.78 -48.39 11.95
C LEU A 16 -42.77 -48.67 13.48
N ILE A 17 -43.19 -47.81 14.42
CA ILE A 17 -44.49 -47.18 14.75
C ILE A 17 -44.12 -46.30 16.00
N THR A 18 -44.58 -45.09 16.31
CA THR A 18 -45.95 -44.69 16.74
C THR A 18 -45.91 -43.22 17.17
N ALA A 19 -46.90 -42.44 16.75
CA ALA A 19 -47.19 -41.11 17.25
C ALA A 19 -48.16 -41.20 18.45
N LEU A 20 -47.91 -40.43 19.49
CA LEU A 20 -48.83 -40.20 20.61
C LEU A 20 -48.92 -38.69 20.87
N PHE A 21 -50.10 -38.14 20.65
CA PHE A 21 -50.48 -36.78 21.02
C PHE A 21 -50.66 -36.71 22.54
N SER A 22 -50.17 -35.63 23.15
CA SER A 22 -50.62 -35.16 24.45
C SER A 22 -50.57 -33.64 24.47
N VAL A 23 -51.75 -33.03 24.61
CA VAL A 23 -51.97 -31.61 24.82
C VAL A 23 -51.98 -31.36 26.33
N ALA A 24 -51.11 -30.49 26.83
CA ALA A 24 -51.31 -29.85 28.14
C ALA A 24 -50.56 -28.51 28.25
N ALA A 25 -51.37 -27.48 28.50
CA ALA A 25 -51.11 -26.27 29.29
C ALA A 25 -49.98 -25.30 28.91
N LEU A 26 -50.44 -24.13 28.45
CA LEU A 26 -49.76 -22.83 28.55
C LEU A 26 -49.30 -22.56 29.99
N THR A 27 -48.01 -22.30 30.16
CA THR A 27 -47.52 -21.33 31.15
C THR A 27 -46.52 -20.42 30.44
N ALA A 28 -46.85 -19.13 30.37
CA ALA A 28 -45.95 -18.09 29.91
C ALA A 28 -44.86 -17.89 30.97
N GLY A 29 -43.60 -18.10 30.59
CA GLY A 29 -42.44 -17.76 31.38
C GLY A 29 -41.37 -17.18 30.47
N ASN A 30 -41.11 -15.87 30.61
CA ASN A 30 -40.04 -15.15 29.92
C ASN A 30 -38.70 -15.85 30.16
N SER A 31 -38.22 -16.59 29.17
CA SER A 31 -36.83 -17.02 29.09
C SER A 31 -36.25 -16.29 27.89
N SER A 32 -35.58 -15.19 28.17
CA SER A 32 -34.70 -14.51 27.23
C SER A 32 -33.74 -15.55 26.68
N ALA A 33 -33.92 -15.97 25.42
CA ALA A 33 -32.94 -16.77 24.73
C ALA A 33 -31.67 -15.92 24.65
N ILE A 34 -30.71 -16.25 25.50
CA ILE A 34 -29.35 -15.71 25.43
C ILE A 34 -28.86 -16.11 24.05
N ALA A 35 -28.70 -15.12 23.17
CA ALA A 35 -28.06 -15.31 21.88
C ALA A 35 -26.72 -16.02 22.13
N ALA A 36 -26.39 -17.02 21.31
CA ALA A 36 -25.07 -17.63 21.33
C ALA A 36 -24.00 -16.51 21.34
N PRO A 37 -22.90 -16.66 22.10
CA PRO A 37 -21.82 -15.70 22.03
C PRO A 37 -21.45 -15.49 20.56
N PRO A 38 -21.24 -14.24 20.09
CA PRO A 38 -20.65 -14.06 18.77
C PRO A 38 -19.39 -14.92 18.69
N ASP A 39 -19.20 -15.59 17.55
CA ASP A 39 -17.99 -16.39 17.30
C ASP A 39 -16.75 -15.55 17.67
N GLU A 40 -15.79 -16.15 18.39
CA GLU A 40 -14.55 -15.44 18.74
C GLU A 40 -13.94 -14.81 17.47
N PRO A 41 -13.54 -13.52 17.51
CA PRO A 41 -12.98 -12.86 16.34
C PRO A 41 -11.83 -13.66 15.74
N THR A 42 -11.83 -13.81 14.40
CA THR A 42 -10.89 -14.65 13.66
C THR A 42 -9.43 -14.22 13.81
N HIS A 43 -9.17 -12.94 14.07
CA HIS A 43 -7.83 -12.38 14.20
C HIS A 43 -7.63 -11.69 15.55
N HIS A 44 -6.46 -11.83 16.17
CA HIS A 44 -6.16 -11.32 17.51
C HIS A 44 -6.41 -9.81 17.67
N TRP A 45 -6.02 -9.02 16.66
CA TRP A 45 -6.22 -7.57 16.66
C TRP A 45 -7.70 -7.13 16.55
N GLN A 46 -8.62 -8.05 16.26
CA GLN A 46 -10.06 -7.80 16.24
C GLN A 46 -10.77 -8.08 17.57
N TYR A 47 -10.07 -8.58 18.60
CA TYR A 47 -10.69 -8.77 19.91
C TYR A 47 -11.10 -7.44 20.55
N ASP A 48 -12.03 -7.51 21.49
CA ASP A 48 -12.57 -6.37 22.24
C ASP A 48 -11.57 -5.86 23.30
N HIS A 49 -10.46 -5.28 22.82
CA HIS A 49 -9.48 -4.61 23.69
C HIS A 49 -9.96 -3.20 24.10
N TRP A 50 -10.94 -2.67 23.37
CA TRP A 50 -11.48 -1.32 23.50
C TRP A 50 -12.94 -1.34 23.96
N PRO A 51 -13.37 -0.33 24.72
CA PRO A 51 -14.74 -0.23 25.22
C PRO A 51 -15.81 0.00 24.13
N GLN A 52 -15.41 0.38 22.93
CA GLN A 52 -16.30 0.59 21.77
C GLN A 52 -15.85 -0.26 20.59
N GLN A 53 -16.81 -0.65 19.75
CA GLN A 53 -16.52 -1.31 18.49
C GLN A 53 -15.74 -0.35 17.57
N GLN A 54 -14.60 -0.82 17.09
CA GLN A 54 -13.66 -0.04 16.30
C GLN A 54 -13.88 -0.21 14.79
N PRO A 55 -13.36 0.70 13.93
CA PRO A 55 -13.54 0.62 12.48
C PRO A 55 -13.10 -0.70 11.86
N TRP A 56 -11.98 -1.28 12.31
CA TRP A 56 -11.43 -2.55 11.80
C TRP A 56 -12.18 -3.80 12.28
N GLN A 57 -13.07 -3.65 13.27
CA GLN A 57 -14.00 -4.70 13.72
C GLN A 57 -15.33 -4.66 12.95
N GLN A 58 -15.52 -3.69 12.08
CA GLN A 58 -16.71 -3.60 11.23
C GLN A 58 -16.50 -4.39 9.94
N THR A 59 -17.61 -4.81 9.33
CA THR A 59 -17.54 -5.43 8.01
C THR A 59 -17.01 -4.43 6.99
N ARG A 60 -16.08 -4.87 6.15
CA ARG A 60 -15.55 -4.08 5.05
C ARG A 60 -16.67 -3.41 4.24
N ASP A 61 -16.61 -2.09 4.13
CA ASP A 61 -17.50 -1.35 3.26
C ASP A 61 -17.27 -1.79 1.81
N SER A 62 -18.37 -2.07 1.11
CA SER A 62 -18.37 -2.59 -0.27
C SER A 62 -18.68 -1.52 -1.30
N ALA A 63 -18.58 -0.24 -0.92
CA ALA A 63 -18.81 0.89 -1.81
C ALA A 63 -17.77 0.86 -2.95
N ARG A 64 -18.19 0.33 -4.09
CA ARG A 64 -17.45 0.36 -5.34
C ARG A 64 -17.94 1.52 -6.18
N VAL A 65 -17.07 2.08 -7.01
CA VAL A 65 -17.48 3.09 -7.99
C VAL A 65 -18.56 2.49 -8.88
N ALA A 66 -19.78 3.03 -8.73
CA ALA A 66 -20.97 2.51 -9.40
C ALA A 66 -20.98 2.95 -10.87
N ALA A 67 -21.55 2.10 -11.72
CA ALA A 67 -21.82 2.48 -13.10
C ALA A 67 -22.79 3.68 -13.14
N GLN A 68 -22.55 4.62 -14.04
CA GLN A 68 -23.48 5.71 -14.30
C GLN A 68 -24.84 5.12 -14.74
N ALA A 69 -25.96 5.68 -14.26
CA ALA A 69 -27.29 5.13 -14.48
C ALA A 69 -27.56 4.86 -15.97
N GLY A 70 -27.53 3.58 -16.37
CA GLY A 70 -27.83 3.13 -17.72
C GLY A 70 -26.64 2.96 -18.69
N PHE A 71 -25.40 3.19 -18.27
CA PHE A 71 -24.19 2.90 -19.06
C PHE A 71 -23.31 1.83 -18.39
N PRO A 72 -22.36 1.21 -19.12
CA PRO A 72 -21.31 0.39 -18.51
C PRO A 72 -20.51 1.19 -17.47
N GLY A 73 -19.89 0.47 -16.52
CA GLY A 73 -18.97 1.07 -15.55
C GLY A 73 -17.71 1.66 -16.21
N PRO A 74 -16.90 2.41 -15.46
CA PRO A 74 -15.63 2.95 -15.96
C PRO A 74 -14.69 1.83 -16.40
N VAL A 75 -13.77 2.15 -17.31
CA VAL A 75 -12.78 1.17 -17.81
C VAL A 75 -11.78 0.74 -16.75
N ASP A 76 -11.55 1.59 -15.75
CA ASP A 76 -10.59 1.41 -14.67
C ASP A 76 -11.15 2.05 -13.38
N PRO A 77 -12.12 1.41 -12.71
CA PRO A 77 -12.67 1.93 -11.47
C PRO A 77 -11.64 1.87 -10.34
N GLN A 78 -11.42 3.01 -9.69
CA GLN A 78 -10.73 3.07 -8.41
C GLN A 78 -11.59 2.41 -7.34
N ASN A 79 -11.09 1.32 -6.77
CA ASN A 79 -11.76 0.59 -5.70
C ASN A 79 -10.75 0.32 -4.58
N TRP A 80 -10.22 1.41 -4.03
CA TRP A 80 -9.27 1.34 -2.95
C TRP A 80 -9.90 0.69 -1.71
N VAL A 81 -9.05 0.19 -0.82
CA VAL A 81 -9.45 -0.57 0.37
C VAL A 81 -8.75 0.00 1.57
N ASN A 82 -9.49 0.28 2.64
CA ASN A 82 -8.88 0.64 3.91
C ASN A 82 -8.00 -0.52 4.42
N PRO A 83 -6.70 -0.30 4.68
CA PRO A 83 -5.81 -1.32 5.26
C PRO A 83 -6.37 -2.00 6.52
N ASP A 84 -7.16 -1.28 7.31
CA ASP A 84 -7.85 -1.78 8.50
C ASP A 84 -8.76 -3.00 8.23
N HIS A 85 -9.22 -3.15 6.99
CA HIS A 85 -10.17 -4.19 6.59
C HIS A 85 -9.55 -5.31 5.76
N MET A 86 -8.23 -5.29 5.56
CA MET A 86 -7.54 -6.30 4.79
C MET A 86 -7.18 -7.52 5.62
N THR A 87 -7.24 -8.70 5.02
CA THR A 87 -6.84 -9.97 5.66
C THR A 87 -5.95 -10.80 4.74
N TRP A 88 -5.17 -11.73 5.31
CA TRP A 88 -4.33 -12.65 4.53
C TRP A 88 -5.14 -13.45 3.51
N GLU A 89 -6.33 -13.92 3.90
CA GLU A 89 -7.17 -14.82 3.09
C GLU A 89 -7.82 -14.10 1.91
N ARG A 90 -8.07 -12.80 2.02
CA ARG A 90 -8.83 -12.02 1.03
C ARG A 90 -7.94 -11.19 0.12
N ASP A 91 -6.86 -10.64 0.66
CA ASP A 91 -6.12 -9.57 0.00
C ASP A 91 -4.71 -9.99 -0.44
N TYR A 92 -4.10 -11.01 0.18
CA TYR A 92 -2.82 -11.50 -0.32
C TYR A 92 -2.96 -12.15 -1.70
N LYS A 93 -2.12 -11.72 -2.64
CA LYS A 93 -2.08 -12.21 -4.00
C LYS A 93 -0.63 -12.41 -4.42
N LYS A 94 -0.23 -13.64 -4.65
CA LYS A 94 1.13 -13.97 -5.10
C LYS A 94 1.44 -13.37 -6.48
N ILE A 95 2.67 -12.91 -6.67
CA ILE A 95 3.20 -12.49 -7.97
C ILE A 95 3.31 -13.70 -8.93
N PRO A 96 2.73 -13.65 -10.14
CA PRO A 96 2.79 -14.74 -11.11
C PRO A 96 4.22 -15.14 -11.46
N GLY A 97 4.49 -16.45 -11.54
CA GLY A 97 5.75 -16.99 -12.10
C GLY A 97 6.98 -16.85 -11.19
N THR A 98 6.83 -16.44 -9.93
CA THR A 98 7.95 -16.26 -8.99
C THR A 98 7.86 -17.20 -7.78
N ASN A 99 9.00 -17.41 -7.12
CA ASN A 99 9.09 -18.11 -5.84
C ASN A 99 10.10 -17.40 -4.91
N TRP A 100 9.86 -16.13 -4.62
CA TRP A 100 10.77 -15.30 -3.82
C TRP A 100 10.98 -15.82 -2.40
N ALA A 101 10.02 -16.59 -1.87
CA ALA A 101 10.10 -17.22 -0.56
C ALA A 101 11.04 -18.44 -0.49
N ASP A 102 11.63 -18.90 -1.60
CA ASP A 102 12.58 -20.02 -1.59
C ASP A 102 13.84 -19.66 -0.78
N PRO A 103 14.06 -20.28 0.41
CA PRO A 103 15.18 -19.91 1.26
C PRO A 103 16.54 -20.39 0.71
N SER A 104 16.54 -21.23 -0.34
CA SER A 104 17.75 -21.66 -1.03
C SER A 104 18.21 -20.68 -2.11
N ALA A 105 17.31 -19.80 -2.57
CA ALA A 105 17.64 -18.75 -3.52
C ALA A 105 18.57 -17.72 -2.86
N ARG A 106 19.47 -17.15 -3.65
CA ARG A 106 20.39 -16.11 -3.21
C ARG A 106 20.24 -14.90 -4.11
N GLY A 107 20.39 -13.71 -3.55
CA GLY A 107 20.41 -12.47 -4.32
C GLY A 107 21.51 -12.52 -5.39
N SER A 108 21.15 -12.20 -6.63
CA SER A 108 22.06 -12.24 -7.78
C SER A 108 23.16 -11.17 -7.75
N VAL A 109 22.97 -10.10 -6.97
CA VAL A 109 23.94 -9.02 -6.77
C VAL A 109 24.56 -9.09 -5.38
N ARG A 110 23.74 -9.24 -4.34
CA ARG A 110 24.21 -9.36 -2.96
C ARG A 110 23.29 -10.24 -2.13
N ASN A 111 23.87 -11.07 -1.28
CA ASN A 111 23.12 -11.78 -0.24
C ASN A 111 23.67 -11.38 1.13
N PHE A 112 22.90 -10.61 1.88
CA PHE A 112 23.32 -10.07 3.16
C PHE A 112 23.22 -11.12 4.27
N LYS A 113 24.19 -11.10 5.19
CA LYS A 113 24.19 -11.88 6.42
C LYS A 113 23.88 -10.96 7.59
N GLY A 114 22.74 -11.15 8.23
CA GLY A 114 22.36 -10.41 9.44
C GLY A 114 22.54 -11.23 10.71
N ALA A 115 23.02 -10.61 11.78
CA ALA A 115 22.92 -11.18 13.12
C ALA A 115 21.60 -10.72 13.75
N LEU A 116 20.82 -11.65 14.31
CA LEU A 116 19.64 -11.36 15.12
C LEU A 116 19.98 -11.64 16.58
N VAL A 117 20.24 -10.60 17.36
CA VAL A 117 20.64 -10.69 18.76
C VAL A 117 19.42 -10.45 19.64
N LEU A 118 18.98 -11.50 20.34
CA LEU A 118 17.78 -11.45 21.17
C LEU A 118 18.12 -11.02 22.60
N LEU A 119 17.37 -10.05 23.12
CA LEU A 119 17.61 -9.43 24.42
C LEU A 119 16.34 -9.53 25.28
N ASP A 120 16.44 -10.16 26.45
CA ASP A 120 15.40 -10.12 27.49
C ASP A 120 15.88 -9.37 28.73
N TYR A 121 14.97 -9.12 29.68
CA TYR A 121 15.23 -8.27 30.83
C TYR A 121 14.88 -8.99 32.14
N PRO A 122 15.46 -8.57 33.28
CA PRO A 122 15.13 -9.15 34.58
C PRO A 122 13.64 -9.08 34.93
N ASN A 123 12.91 -8.10 34.41
CA ASN A 123 11.47 -7.90 34.62
C ASN A 123 10.59 -8.22 33.41
N GLN A 124 11.17 -8.50 32.24
CA GLN A 124 10.43 -8.72 31.01
C GLN A 124 11.07 -9.86 30.21
N PRO A 125 10.59 -11.11 30.39
CA PRO A 125 10.97 -12.20 29.50
C PRO A 125 10.36 -11.97 28.11
N PHE A 126 10.88 -12.69 27.11
CA PHE A 126 10.21 -12.77 25.81
C PHE A 126 8.74 -13.15 25.99
N VAL A 127 7.83 -12.33 25.48
CA VAL A 127 6.39 -12.45 25.62
C VAL A 127 5.91 -13.78 25.04
N VAL A 128 6.50 -14.28 23.95
CA VAL A 128 6.18 -15.61 23.39
C VAL A 128 6.45 -16.78 24.34
N THR A 129 7.22 -16.60 25.42
CA THR A 129 7.43 -17.64 26.43
C THR A 129 6.29 -17.74 27.44
N GLN A 130 5.40 -16.75 27.46
CA GLN A 130 4.31 -16.65 28.44
C GLN A 130 3.03 -17.35 27.92
N PRO A 131 2.04 -17.62 28.80
CA PRO A 131 0.73 -18.14 28.37
C PRO A 131 0.01 -17.19 27.42
N LYS A 132 -0.83 -17.72 26.53
CA LYS A 132 -1.71 -16.91 25.65
C LYS A 132 -2.41 -15.81 26.45
N ASN A 133 -2.38 -14.59 25.90
CA ASN A 133 -3.05 -13.40 26.41
C ASN A 133 -2.70 -13.02 27.88
N SER A 134 -1.50 -13.34 28.36
CA SER A 134 -1.13 -13.13 29.77
C SER A 134 -0.61 -11.73 30.10
N THR A 135 -0.11 -10.98 29.12
CA THR A 135 0.38 -9.61 29.33
C THR A 135 -0.77 -8.61 29.38
N VAL A 136 -0.50 -7.42 29.91
CA VAL A 136 -1.47 -6.31 29.97
C VAL A 136 -1.96 -5.89 28.58
N PHE A 137 -1.14 -6.15 27.54
CA PHE A 137 -1.48 -5.91 26.14
C PHE A 137 -2.32 -7.03 25.51
N GLY A 138 -2.66 -8.09 26.25
CA GLY A 138 -3.34 -9.26 25.69
C GLY A 138 -2.45 -10.15 24.83
N ASN A 139 -1.12 -10.00 24.90
CA ASN A 139 -0.15 -10.87 24.23
C ASN A 139 0.47 -11.91 25.18
N PRO A 140 1.14 -12.97 24.67
CA PRO A 140 1.26 -13.36 23.28
C PRO A 140 -0.05 -13.88 22.69
N SER A 141 -0.16 -13.86 21.36
CA SER A 141 -1.32 -14.32 20.60
C SER A 141 -1.52 -15.84 20.69
N ALA A 142 -2.65 -16.30 20.15
CA ALA A 142 -2.92 -17.72 20.00
C ALA A 142 -1.95 -18.43 19.03
N GLU A 143 -1.30 -17.68 18.13
CA GLU A 143 -0.46 -18.25 17.06
C GLU A 143 0.88 -18.77 17.58
N ALA A 144 1.44 -18.13 18.61
CA ALA A 144 2.62 -18.62 19.30
C ALA A 144 2.65 -18.14 20.76
N ASN A 145 2.68 -19.08 21.70
CA ASN A 145 2.79 -18.84 23.13
C ASN A 145 3.46 -20.04 23.82
N GLY A 146 3.93 -19.87 25.05
CA GLY A 146 4.61 -20.93 25.80
C GLY A 146 5.89 -21.47 25.15
N VAL A 147 6.55 -20.70 24.28
CA VAL A 147 7.82 -21.08 23.66
C VAL A 147 8.90 -21.21 24.75
N PRO A 148 9.60 -22.35 24.87
CA PRO A 148 10.68 -22.48 25.84
C PRO A 148 11.78 -21.42 25.61
N ARG A 149 12.29 -20.80 26.68
CA ARG A 149 13.27 -19.69 26.59
C ARG A 149 14.50 -20.05 25.74
N ASP A 150 15.01 -21.27 25.86
CA ASP A 150 16.15 -21.80 25.09
C ASP A 150 15.84 -22.04 23.60
N ARG A 151 14.56 -21.96 23.20
CA ARG A 151 14.09 -22.06 21.81
C ARG A 151 13.75 -20.73 21.17
N VAL A 152 13.72 -19.63 21.94
CA VAL A 152 13.26 -18.31 21.46
C VAL A 152 14.11 -17.78 20.31
N ALA A 153 15.44 -17.89 20.40
CA ALA A 153 16.32 -17.46 19.30
C ALA A 153 16.04 -18.23 18.01
N GLN A 154 15.86 -19.56 18.10
CA GLN A 154 15.51 -20.36 16.94
C GLN A 154 14.11 -20.03 16.40
N PHE A 155 13.15 -19.76 17.28
CA PHE A 155 11.79 -19.36 16.92
C PHE A 155 11.80 -18.08 16.06
N TYR A 156 12.43 -17.00 16.53
CA TYR A 156 12.46 -15.74 15.76
C TYR A 156 13.32 -15.83 14.50
N GLN A 157 14.41 -16.61 14.52
CA GLN A 157 15.16 -16.87 13.30
C GLN A 157 14.27 -17.53 12.23
N ASP A 158 13.50 -18.54 12.61
CA ASP A 158 12.64 -19.26 11.69
C ASP A 158 11.43 -18.42 11.26
N PHE A 159 10.85 -17.65 12.17
CA PHE A 159 9.78 -16.70 11.88
C PHE A 159 10.20 -15.68 10.82
N LEU A 160 11.44 -15.17 10.85
CA LEU A 160 11.91 -14.15 9.90
C LEU A 160 12.55 -14.71 8.63
N ASN A 161 13.14 -15.92 8.65
CA ASN A 161 13.89 -16.47 7.52
C ASN A 161 13.22 -17.64 6.79
N LYS A 162 12.30 -18.37 7.43
CA LYS A 162 11.77 -19.62 6.87
C LYS A 162 10.28 -19.51 6.63
N PRO A 163 9.79 -19.78 5.41
CA PRO A 163 8.36 -19.91 5.16
C PRO A 163 7.74 -20.96 6.08
N ASN A 164 6.74 -20.58 6.88
CA ASN A 164 6.06 -21.46 7.81
C ASN A 164 4.60 -21.00 8.03
N GLY A 165 3.85 -21.72 8.88
CA GLY A 165 2.44 -21.41 9.11
C GLY A 165 2.19 -20.09 9.86
N ILE A 166 3.08 -19.70 10.76
CA ILE A 166 2.92 -18.51 11.62
C ILE A 166 3.18 -17.23 10.81
N ASN A 167 4.19 -17.23 9.94
CA ASN A 167 4.46 -16.07 9.07
C ASN A 167 3.70 -16.14 7.73
N HIS A 168 2.71 -17.02 7.59
CA HIS A 168 1.93 -17.22 6.36
C HIS A 168 2.78 -17.56 5.12
N GLY A 169 3.98 -18.10 5.32
CA GLY A 169 4.93 -18.40 4.25
C GLY A 169 5.83 -17.23 3.86
N HIS A 170 5.76 -16.10 4.56
CA HIS A 170 6.41 -14.86 4.20
C HIS A 170 7.60 -14.51 5.07
N THR A 171 8.67 -14.01 4.47
CA THR A 171 9.97 -13.83 5.15
C THR A 171 10.64 -12.52 4.80
N VAL A 172 11.61 -12.10 5.61
CA VAL A 172 12.47 -10.94 5.28
C VAL A 172 13.30 -11.22 4.01
N HIS A 173 13.71 -12.47 3.80
CA HIS A 173 14.39 -12.88 2.57
C HIS A 173 13.51 -12.67 1.34
N GLU A 174 12.26 -13.14 1.40
CA GLU A 174 11.27 -12.97 0.33
C GLU A 174 11.08 -11.50 -0.03
N TYR A 175 10.90 -10.64 0.98
CA TYR A 175 10.72 -9.21 0.74
C TYR A 175 11.85 -8.63 -0.12
N TRP A 176 13.11 -8.87 0.26
CA TRP A 176 14.26 -8.33 -0.46
C TRP A 176 14.41 -8.96 -1.85
N MET A 177 14.13 -10.25 -2.00
CA MET A 177 14.13 -10.90 -3.31
C MET A 177 13.02 -10.35 -4.20
N GLU A 178 11.84 -10.08 -3.67
CA GLU A 178 10.73 -9.52 -4.42
C GLU A 178 10.98 -8.06 -4.82
N ASP A 179 11.26 -7.21 -3.83
CA ASP A 179 11.42 -5.76 -4.00
C ASP A 179 12.61 -5.39 -4.88
N SER A 180 13.62 -6.25 -4.94
CA SER A 180 14.78 -6.06 -5.81
C SER A 180 14.74 -6.82 -7.13
N GLY A 181 13.66 -7.57 -7.40
CA GLY A 181 13.62 -8.49 -8.54
C GLY A 181 14.81 -9.49 -8.52
N GLY A 182 15.05 -10.11 -7.38
CA GLY A 182 16.03 -11.18 -7.16
C GLY A 182 17.49 -10.70 -7.07
N ARG A 183 17.72 -9.39 -6.92
CA ARG A 183 19.08 -8.83 -6.82
C ARG A 183 19.64 -8.99 -5.42
N TYR A 184 18.82 -8.74 -4.41
CA TYR A 184 19.17 -8.79 -3.00
C TYR A 184 18.43 -9.91 -2.28
N GLY A 185 19.14 -10.64 -1.42
CA GLY A 185 18.57 -11.60 -0.49
C GLY A 185 19.15 -11.41 0.91
N VAL A 186 18.44 -11.89 1.93
CA VAL A 186 18.85 -11.78 3.34
C VAL A 186 18.92 -13.16 3.99
N ASP A 187 19.88 -13.36 4.88
CA ASP A 187 20.04 -14.57 5.68
C ASP A 187 20.38 -14.18 7.13
N LEU A 188 19.46 -14.43 8.07
CA LEU A 188 19.65 -14.08 9.48
C LEU A 188 20.18 -15.27 10.31
N LYS A 189 21.08 -15.00 11.26
CA LYS A 189 21.47 -15.97 12.29
C LYS A 189 21.14 -15.41 13.67
N ALA A 190 20.38 -16.15 14.46
CA ALA A 190 19.99 -15.72 15.79
C ALA A 190 21.00 -16.11 16.88
N PHE A 191 21.06 -15.26 17.92
CA PHE A 191 21.89 -15.37 19.11
C PHE A 191 21.08 -14.99 20.36
N GLY A 192 21.42 -15.55 21.53
CA GLY A 192 20.69 -15.32 22.78
C GLY A 192 19.54 -16.31 23.03
N PRO A 193 18.53 -15.95 23.85
CA PRO A 193 18.32 -14.63 24.44
C PRO A 193 19.32 -14.30 25.56
N TYR A 194 19.86 -13.08 25.53
CA TYR A 194 20.74 -12.54 26.56
C TYR A 194 19.95 -11.67 27.54
N THR A 195 20.10 -11.94 28.85
CA THR A 195 19.47 -11.11 29.88
C THR A 195 20.29 -9.86 30.11
N MET A 196 19.65 -8.71 29.85
CA MET A 196 20.23 -7.39 29.99
C MET A 196 20.45 -7.03 31.47
N PRO A 197 21.46 -6.19 31.79
CA PRO A 197 21.77 -5.82 33.17
C PRO A 197 20.78 -4.83 33.81
N GLY A 198 19.85 -4.29 33.02
CA GLY A 198 18.82 -3.35 33.46
C GLY A 198 17.44 -3.86 33.08
N LYS A 199 16.40 -3.27 33.67
CA LYS A 199 15.00 -3.53 33.34
C LYS A 199 14.65 -2.99 31.94
N ASP A 200 13.60 -3.51 31.31
CA ASP A 200 13.18 -3.10 29.97
C ASP A 200 12.99 -1.57 29.82
N HIS A 201 12.25 -0.94 30.75
CA HIS A 201 11.98 0.50 30.74
C HIS A 201 13.25 1.35 30.90
N GLU A 202 14.35 0.78 31.39
CA GLU A 202 15.62 1.51 31.48
C GLU A 202 16.25 1.80 30.09
N TYR A 203 15.78 1.12 29.03
CA TYR A 203 16.27 1.23 27.66
C TYR A 203 15.29 1.93 26.69
N ALA A 204 14.10 2.29 27.15
CA ALA A 204 12.96 2.60 26.28
C ALA A 204 12.31 3.98 26.49
N MET A 205 12.70 4.73 27.53
CA MET A 205 12.05 5.99 27.93
C MET A 205 12.62 7.26 27.25
N GLU A 206 13.03 7.18 25.99
CA GLU A 206 13.75 8.27 25.32
C GLU A 206 12.88 9.51 25.00
N PHE A 207 11.57 9.33 24.82
CA PHE A 207 10.64 10.41 24.43
C PHE A 207 9.81 10.98 25.59
N GLN A 208 9.88 10.36 26.76
CA GLN A 208 9.02 10.66 27.90
C GLN A 208 9.48 11.93 28.66
N GLY A 209 10.57 12.58 28.24
CA GLY A 209 11.07 13.81 28.84
C GLY A 209 11.59 13.63 30.27
N GLY A 210 11.96 12.40 30.64
CA GLY A 210 12.48 12.07 31.97
C GLY A 210 11.43 12.01 33.08
N THR A 211 10.13 12.16 32.78
CA THR A 211 9.07 12.18 33.80
C THR A 211 8.48 10.81 34.13
N GLY A 212 8.85 9.77 33.37
CA GLY A 212 8.30 8.42 33.51
C GLY A 212 9.24 7.40 34.15
N CYS A 213 10.45 7.81 34.59
CA CYS A 213 11.44 6.85 35.10
C CYS A 213 11.22 6.53 36.59
N PRO A 214 11.00 5.25 36.97
CA PRO A 214 10.87 4.84 38.37
C PRO A 214 12.05 5.28 39.25
N ALA A 215 11.77 5.66 40.50
CA ALA A 215 12.80 6.06 41.43
C ALA A 215 13.84 4.94 41.66
N GLY A 216 15.12 5.28 41.45
CA GLY A 216 16.24 4.35 41.61
C GLY A 216 16.68 3.63 40.33
N ASP A 217 15.89 3.69 39.26
CA ASP A 217 16.23 3.13 37.95
C ASP A 217 16.95 4.16 37.07
N ARG A 218 17.60 3.70 35.98
CA ARG A 218 18.33 4.56 35.03
C ARG A 218 17.76 4.44 33.63
N CYS A 219 16.79 5.28 33.29
CA CYS A 219 16.10 5.22 32.00
C CYS A 219 16.82 5.95 30.85
N ASN A 220 18.11 5.68 30.73
CA ASN A 220 18.99 6.20 29.70
C ASN A 220 20.07 5.18 29.30
N ARG A 221 19.81 3.90 29.52
CA ARG A 221 20.72 2.83 29.10
C ARG A 221 20.68 2.65 27.59
N ASP A 222 21.79 2.19 27.03
CA ASP A 222 21.91 1.93 25.60
C ASP A 222 21.82 0.43 25.33
N VAL A 223 20.73 0.03 24.67
CA VAL A 223 20.43 -1.37 24.35
C VAL A 223 21.47 -1.99 23.42
N ARG A 224 22.07 -1.21 22.51
CA ARG A 224 23.12 -1.68 21.60
C ARG A 224 24.41 -1.91 22.35
N THR A 225 24.76 -1.04 23.29
CA THR A 225 25.97 -1.15 24.11
C THR A 225 25.92 -2.41 24.97
N ASP A 226 24.87 -2.54 25.77
CA ASP A 226 24.75 -3.66 26.72
C ASP A 226 24.47 -4.98 25.97
N GLY A 227 23.63 -4.95 24.92
CA GLY A 227 23.32 -6.11 24.09
C GLY A 227 24.53 -6.61 23.30
N ARG A 228 25.34 -5.69 22.74
CA ARG A 228 26.60 -6.07 22.07
C ARG A 228 27.59 -6.67 23.06
N ALA A 229 27.71 -6.10 24.26
CA ALA A 229 28.62 -6.61 25.28
C ALA A 229 28.24 -8.04 25.70
N ALA A 230 26.96 -8.31 25.91
CA ALA A 230 26.46 -9.65 26.22
C ALA A 230 26.74 -10.65 25.08
N TRP A 231 26.40 -10.27 23.84
CA TRP A 231 26.65 -11.11 22.66
C TRP A 231 28.15 -11.42 22.47
N VAL A 232 29.01 -10.40 22.50
CA VAL A 232 30.46 -10.57 22.35
C VAL A 232 31.07 -11.43 23.46
N THR A 233 30.55 -11.34 24.69
CA THR A 233 31.02 -12.17 25.81
C THR A 233 30.74 -13.65 25.57
N ASP A 234 29.60 -13.98 24.94
CA ASP A 234 29.21 -15.35 24.62
C ASP A 234 29.98 -15.92 23.42
N VAL A 235 30.05 -15.17 22.31
CA VAL A 235 30.57 -15.71 21.03
C VAL A 235 31.98 -15.26 20.66
N GLY A 236 32.58 -14.36 21.45
CA GLY A 236 33.87 -13.74 21.16
C GLY A 236 33.81 -12.60 20.14
N THR A 237 34.92 -11.86 19.99
CA THR A 237 34.99 -10.65 19.14
C THR A 237 35.04 -10.92 17.63
N GLU A 238 35.30 -12.16 17.22
CA GLU A 238 35.45 -12.50 15.79
C GLU A 238 34.11 -12.81 15.11
N VAL A 239 33.15 -13.43 15.81
CA VAL A 239 31.85 -13.79 15.23
C VAL A 239 31.07 -12.56 14.71
N PRO A 240 30.97 -11.44 15.44
CA PRO A 240 30.26 -10.25 14.94
C PRO A 240 30.82 -9.68 13.64
N LYS A 241 32.12 -9.86 13.35
CA LYS A 241 32.75 -9.35 12.12
C LYS A 241 32.28 -10.08 10.86
N GLY A 242 31.64 -11.24 11.00
CA GLY A 242 31.13 -12.05 9.88
C GLY A 242 29.77 -11.61 9.34
N TYR A 243 29.15 -10.60 9.92
CA TYR A 243 27.81 -10.11 9.57
C TYR A 243 27.87 -8.73 8.91
N ASP A 244 27.01 -8.51 7.93
CA ASP A 244 26.85 -7.23 7.24
C ASP A 244 26.11 -6.20 8.11
N PHE A 245 25.24 -6.66 9.00
CA PHE A 245 24.44 -5.83 9.90
C PHE A 245 23.97 -6.62 11.14
N VAL A 246 23.47 -5.90 12.14
CA VAL A 246 22.93 -6.47 13.38
C VAL A 246 21.53 -5.95 13.69
N TYR A 247 20.62 -6.85 14.00
CA TYR A 247 19.30 -6.57 14.57
C TYR A 247 19.30 -6.95 16.04
N TYR A 248 18.98 -6.00 16.91
CA TYR A 248 18.71 -6.25 18.32
C TYR A 248 17.21 -6.38 18.51
N LEU A 249 16.76 -7.62 18.75
CA LEU A 249 15.37 -7.91 19.04
C LEU A 249 15.15 -7.90 20.55
N SER A 250 14.46 -6.86 21.03
CA SER A 250 14.04 -6.70 22.41
C SER A 250 12.79 -7.52 22.71
N ALA A 251 12.75 -8.17 23.87
CA ALA A 251 11.51 -8.68 24.44
C ALA A 251 10.49 -7.53 24.65
N GLY A 252 9.20 -7.83 24.50
CA GLY A 252 8.10 -6.88 24.68
C GLY A 252 7.58 -6.22 23.41
N GLN A 253 6.80 -5.16 23.61
CA GLN A 253 6.16 -4.38 22.56
C GLN A 253 7.09 -3.28 22.02
N ASP A 254 6.75 -2.73 20.86
CA ASP A 254 7.22 -1.41 20.45
C ASP A 254 6.20 -0.31 20.80
N GLU A 255 6.71 0.86 21.26
CA GLU A 255 5.86 2.01 21.60
C GLU A 255 5.05 2.47 20.38
N SER A 256 5.64 2.42 19.18
CA SER A 256 5.00 2.88 17.94
C SER A 256 3.71 2.14 17.60
N GLY A 257 3.63 0.84 17.89
CA GLY A 257 2.44 0.01 17.70
C GLY A 257 1.43 0.07 18.84
N THR A 258 1.82 0.53 20.04
CA THR A 258 0.99 0.41 21.26
C THR A 258 0.47 1.72 21.82
N TRP A 259 1.14 2.86 21.58
CA TRP A 259 0.84 4.12 22.27
C TRP A 259 -0.61 4.59 22.09
N GLN A 260 -1.21 4.38 20.91
CA GLN A 260 -2.57 4.83 20.64
C GLN A 260 -3.59 3.81 21.21
N GLU A 261 -3.33 2.54 20.94
CA GLU A 261 -4.16 1.38 21.29
C GLU A 261 -4.41 1.27 22.80
N PHE A 262 -3.33 1.37 23.57
CA PHE A 262 -3.32 1.22 25.02
C PHE A 262 -3.20 2.58 25.73
N GLY A 263 -3.47 3.66 25.01
CA GLY A 263 -3.63 5.02 25.53
C GLY A 263 -5.06 5.48 25.34
N MET A 264 -5.24 6.50 24.51
CA MET A 264 -6.51 7.22 24.34
C MET A 264 -7.66 6.38 23.75
N MET A 265 -7.36 5.29 23.04
CA MET A 265 -8.40 4.40 22.52
C MET A 265 -9.01 3.55 23.64
N LYS A 266 -8.21 3.18 24.63
CA LYS A 266 -8.62 2.35 25.76
C LYS A 266 -9.14 3.18 26.94
N PHE A 267 -8.52 4.33 27.20
CA PHE A 267 -8.80 5.19 28.36
C PHE A 267 -9.31 6.56 27.92
N ARG A 268 -10.37 7.05 28.58
CA ARG A 268 -11.01 8.31 28.18
C ARG A 268 -10.11 9.51 28.49
N THR A 269 -9.49 9.51 29.66
CA THR A 269 -8.51 10.51 30.10
C THR A 269 -7.27 9.81 30.62
N LYS A 270 -6.16 10.55 30.73
CA LYS A 270 -4.91 10.03 31.28
C LYS A 270 -5.05 9.62 32.75
N GLU A 271 -5.97 10.25 33.49
CA GLU A 271 -6.30 9.89 34.87
C GLU A 271 -7.08 8.56 34.97
N ASP A 272 -7.67 8.07 33.88
CA ASP A 272 -8.39 6.80 33.85
C ASP A 272 -7.48 5.58 33.63
N VAL A 273 -6.18 5.79 33.37
CA VAL A 273 -5.24 4.67 33.18
C VAL A 273 -5.10 3.88 34.47
N THR A 274 -5.41 2.58 34.41
CA THR A 274 -5.41 1.69 35.57
C THR A 274 -4.01 1.30 36.00
N ASP A 275 -3.84 0.89 37.26
CA ASP A 275 -2.56 0.47 37.83
C ASP A 275 -1.91 -0.68 37.06
N ALA A 276 -2.70 -1.56 36.44
CA ALA A 276 -2.19 -2.64 35.59
C ALA A 276 -1.40 -2.11 34.39
N PHE A 277 -1.69 -0.89 33.92
CA PHE A 277 -0.98 -0.20 32.84
C PHE A 277 0.02 0.85 33.36
N GLY A 278 0.20 0.91 34.69
CA GLY A 278 1.05 1.86 35.37
C GLY A 278 2.49 1.39 35.61
N PRO A 279 3.35 2.27 36.12
CA PRO A 279 4.71 1.94 36.55
C PRO A 279 4.72 1.04 37.79
N PRO A 280 5.85 0.35 38.04
CA PRO A 280 6.07 -0.32 39.33
C PRO A 280 6.29 0.67 40.50
N ASP A 281 6.44 1.96 40.22
CA ASP A 281 6.63 3.03 41.20
C ASP A 281 5.30 3.78 41.45
N PRO A 282 4.68 3.62 42.64
CA PRO A 282 3.39 4.26 42.94
C PRO A 282 3.47 5.77 43.10
N ALA A 283 4.67 6.38 43.11
CA ALA A 283 4.83 7.83 43.11
C ALA A 283 4.68 8.46 41.72
N LEU A 284 4.68 7.65 40.66
CA LEU A 284 4.50 8.09 39.29
C LEU A 284 3.05 7.92 38.83
N PRO A 285 2.56 8.75 37.90
CA PRO A 285 1.26 8.51 37.27
C PRO A 285 1.27 7.24 36.42
N ASN A 286 0.10 6.63 36.24
CA ASN A 286 -0.09 5.47 35.34
C ASN A 286 0.02 5.82 33.84
N TRP A 287 0.37 7.05 33.50
CA TRP A 287 0.52 7.54 32.14
C TRP A 287 1.88 8.20 31.94
N SER A 288 2.34 8.29 30.71
CA SER A 288 3.60 8.95 30.35
C SER A 288 3.46 9.76 29.06
N ARG A 289 4.38 10.70 28.81
CA ARG A 289 4.43 11.45 27.54
C ARG A 289 4.85 10.54 26.39
N THR A 290 4.57 10.92 25.16
CA THR A 290 4.99 10.17 23.97
C THR A 290 5.74 11.06 23.00
N ARG A 291 6.25 10.47 21.93
CA ARG A 291 6.82 11.20 20.80
C ARG A 291 5.82 12.10 20.05
N TYR A 292 4.55 11.69 19.97
CA TYR A 292 3.59 12.30 19.04
C TYR A 292 2.45 13.07 19.71
N VAL A 293 2.03 12.61 20.88
CA VAL A 293 0.92 13.18 21.65
C VAL A 293 1.31 13.36 23.12
N ASP A 294 0.51 14.13 23.84
CA ASP A 294 0.82 14.52 25.21
C ASP A 294 0.84 13.36 26.21
N TRP A 295 0.14 12.24 25.93
CA TRP A 295 0.10 11.10 26.83
C TRP A 295 -0.28 9.76 26.18
N THR A 296 0.18 8.68 26.80
CA THR A 296 -0.34 7.29 26.68
C THR A 296 -0.22 6.59 28.05
N SER A 297 -0.62 5.32 28.18
CA SER A 297 -0.33 4.55 29.40
C SER A 297 1.16 4.43 29.66
N TRP A 298 1.57 4.28 30.92
CA TRP A 298 2.98 4.11 31.25
C TRP A 298 3.54 2.83 30.59
N ALA A 299 2.78 1.73 30.60
CA ALA A 299 3.19 0.48 29.98
C ALA A 299 3.50 0.62 28.47
N ALA A 300 2.71 1.40 27.71
CA ALA A 300 3.00 1.63 26.30
C ALA A 300 4.19 2.59 26.11
N GLY A 301 4.27 3.67 26.89
CA GLY A 301 5.37 4.63 26.81
C GLY A 301 6.70 4.13 27.41
N SER A 302 6.69 3.00 28.11
CA SER A 302 7.90 2.32 28.60
C SER A 302 8.43 1.26 27.63
N SER A 303 7.80 1.09 26.48
CA SER A 303 8.16 0.10 25.46
C SER A 303 9.19 0.66 24.46
N ILE A 304 10.02 -0.20 23.86
CA ILE A 304 11.13 0.25 23.02
C ILE A 304 10.63 0.95 21.74
N TRP A 305 11.39 1.93 21.24
CA TRP A 305 11.16 2.51 19.92
C TRP A 305 12.18 1.95 18.89
N PRO A 306 11.72 1.27 17.82
CA PRO A 306 12.60 0.79 16.75
C PRO A 306 13.34 1.93 16.03
N ASN A 307 14.64 1.76 15.82
CA ASN A 307 15.46 2.70 15.05
C ASN A 307 16.73 2.04 14.50
N ALA A 308 17.33 2.63 13.47
CA ALA A 308 18.64 2.26 12.91
C ALA A 308 19.72 3.32 13.18
N GLY A 309 20.96 2.84 13.34
CA GLY A 309 22.13 3.69 13.47
C GLY A 309 23.41 2.86 13.60
N GLY A 310 24.53 3.36 13.07
CA GLY A 310 25.84 2.74 13.27
C GLY A 310 25.98 1.30 12.75
N GLY A 311 25.21 0.92 11.72
CA GLY A 311 25.23 -0.44 11.15
C GLY A 311 24.39 -1.47 11.90
N SER A 312 23.55 -1.03 12.85
CA SER A 312 22.59 -1.91 13.54
C SER A 312 21.23 -1.23 13.72
N SER A 313 20.20 -2.02 13.99
CA SER A 313 18.89 -1.52 14.36
C SER A 313 18.28 -2.26 15.55
N THR A 314 17.27 -1.66 16.15
CA THR A 314 16.51 -2.19 17.29
C THR A 314 15.09 -2.51 16.84
N GLN A 315 14.56 -3.64 17.29
CA GLN A 315 13.19 -4.10 17.07
C GLN A 315 12.60 -4.64 18.37
N ALA A 316 11.28 -4.79 18.40
CA ALA A 316 10.54 -5.47 19.47
C ALA A 316 9.90 -6.77 18.96
N GLU A 317 9.36 -7.61 19.84
CA GLU A 317 8.64 -8.83 19.45
C GLU A 317 7.39 -8.54 18.60
N SER A 318 6.82 -7.34 18.73
CA SER A 318 5.69 -6.84 17.92
C SER A 318 6.12 -6.19 16.60
N SER A 319 7.42 -5.98 16.38
CA SER A 319 7.90 -5.43 15.12
C SER A 319 7.77 -6.47 14.01
N GLY A 320 6.94 -6.18 12.99
CA GLY A 320 6.76 -7.04 11.82
C GLY A 320 7.89 -6.93 10.79
N SER A 321 7.91 -7.84 9.80
CA SER A 321 8.95 -7.90 8.75
C SER A 321 9.14 -6.59 7.98
N GLY A 322 8.10 -5.77 7.85
CA GLY A 322 8.17 -4.43 7.26
C GLY A 322 9.10 -3.49 8.03
N VAL A 323 9.14 -3.57 9.36
CA VAL A 323 10.10 -2.81 10.19
C VAL A 323 11.52 -3.29 9.92
N TYR A 324 11.77 -4.60 9.91
CA TYR A 324 13.11 -5.11 9.59
C TYR A 324 13.59 -4.68 8.20
N ALA A 325 12.70 -4.65 7.20
CA ALA A 325 13.03 -4.18 5.87
C ALA A 325 13.33 -2.67 5.85
N HIS A 326 12.50 -1.85 6.50
CA HIS A 326 12.72 -0.41 6.66
C HIS A 326 14.08 -0.10 7.29
N GLU A 327 14.41 -0.78 8.37
CA GLU A 327 15.67 -0.56 9.07
C GLU A 327 16.89 -1.05 8.27
N LEU A 328 16.76 -2.12 7.48
CA LEU A 328 17.84 -2.49 6.55
C LEU A 328 18.05 -1.41 5.50
N SER A 329 16.99 -0.82 4.97
CA SER A 329 17.10 0.26 3.99
C SER A 329 17.88 1.47 4.53
N HIS A 330 17.73 1.80 5.82
CA HIS A 330 18.61 2.78 6.47
C HIS A 330 20.08 2.37 6.48
N ILE A 331 20.35 1.12 6.83
CA ILE A 331 21.72 0.57 6.82
C ILE A 331 22.31 0.58 5.40
N LEU A 332 21.49 0.48 4.36
CA LEU A 332 21.88 0.60 2.95
C LEU A 332 22.03 2.07 2.48
N GLY A 333 21.72 3.06 3.31
CA GLY A 333 22.02 4.47 3.05
C GLY A 333 20.86 5.30 2.50
N ILE A 334 19.62 4.98 2.90
CA ILE A 334 18.44 5.81 2.64
C ILE A 334 17.85 6.36 3.94
N GLY A 335 17.50 7.65 3.99
CA GLY A 335 16.82 8.27 5.13
C GLY A 335 15.29 8.10 5.14
N ASP A 336 14.65 8.60 6.20
CA ASP A 336 13.18 8.61 6.33
C ASP A 336 12.49 9.63 5.44
N ASN A 337 11.30 9.29 4.96
CA ASN A 337 10.45 10.18 4.18
C ASN A 337 8.99 10.20 4.63
N TYR A 338 8.73 10.38 5.92
CA TYR A 338 7.37 10.56 6.45
C TYR A 338 7.24 11.82 7.29
N GLY A 339 6.00 12.28 7.45
CA GLY A 339 5.65 13.39 8.34
C GLY A 339 5.33 12.92 9.77
N ASN A 340 5.20 13.88 10.69
CA ASN A 340 4.48 13.65 11.95
C ASN A 340 2.98 13.84 11.69
N PRO A 341 2.15 12.78 11.77
CA PRO A 341 0.71 12.88 11.53
C PRO A 341 -0.02 13.84 12.47
N PHE A 342 0.56 14.12 13.64
CA PHE A 342 -0.01 14.99 14.68
C PHE A 342 0.75 16.32 14.82
N GLY A 343 1.58 16.68 13.84
CA GLY A 343 2.38 17.90 13.87
C GLY A 343 1.54 19.17 13.98
N ASN A 344 2.07 20.17 14.69
CA ASN A 344 1.52 21.53 14.73
C ASN A 344 2.62 22.52 14.29
N PRO A 345 2.49 23.19 13.13
CA PRO A 345 1.37 23.11 12.20
C PRO A 345 1.26 21.76 11.48
N PRO A 346 0.05 21.38 11.04
CA PRO A 346 -0.16 20.11 10.35
C PRO A 346 0.57 20.09 9.02
N ARG A 347 1.04 18.90 8.63
CA ARG A 347 1.69 18.64 7.35
C ARG A 347 1.21 17.31 6.81
N ARG A 348 0.71 17.30 5.57
CA ARG A 348 0.30 16.07 4.88
C ARG A 348 1.48 15.12 4.74
N ASP A 349 1.27 13.82 4.99
CA ASP A 349 2.32 12.81 4.84
C ASP A 349 2.89 12.78 3.42
N TYR A 350 4.18 12.49 3.24
CA TYR A 350 4.89 12.76 1.99
C TYR A 350 4.55 11.77 0.86
N ASN A 351 4.54 10.48 1.17
CA ASN A 351 4.31 9.39 0.23
C ASN A 351 3.67 8.14 0.87
N GLY A 352 3.41 8.17 2.18
CA GLY A 352 2.53 7.25 2.90
C GLY A 352 2.81 5.78 2.73
N ILE A 353 1.74 5.01 2.55
CA ILE A 353 1.78 3.55 2.38
C ILE A 353 2.52 3.11 1.09
N TRP A 354 2.73 4.05 0.16
CA TRP A 354 3.28 3.74 -1.16
C TRP A 354 4.78 3.47 -1.17
N ASP A 355 5.50 3.72 -0.07
CA ASP A 355 6.94 3.54 0.00
C ASP A 355 7.40 2.96 1.34
N MET A 356 8.34 2.03 1.28
CA MET A 356 8.98 1.42 2.45
C MET A 356 9.62 2.45 3.39
N MET A 357 10.18 3.56 2.90
CA MET A 357 10.81 4.60 3.74
C MET A 357 9.81 5.61 4.30
N SER A 358 8.52 5.28 4.20
CA SER A 358 7.42 5.99 4.84
C SER A 358 6.54 4.99 5.61
N ARG A 359 5.22 5.14 5.59
CA ARG A 359 4.29 4.23 6.25
C ARG A 359 4.05 2.94 5.47
N GLY A 360 4.74 2.72 4.35
CA GLY A 360 4.84 1.42 3.70
C GLY A 360 5.39 0.31 4.62
N ALA A 361 6.20 0.66 5.61
CA ALA A 361 6.65 -0.27 6.64
C ALA A 361 5.51 -0.82 7.53
N PHE A 362 4.33 -0.18 7.53
CA PHE A 362 3.17 -0.56 8.34
C PHE A 362 2.21 -1.50 7.60
N ASN A 363 2.51 -1.77 6.34
CA ASN A 363 1.70 -2.58 5.45
C ASN A 363 1.54 -4.03 5.98
N GLY A 364 0.37 -4.62 5.72
CA GLY A 364 -0.06 -5.89 6.29
C GLY A 364 -1.55 -5.85 6.68
N PRO A 365 -2.15 -7.00 7.01
CA PRO A 365 -3.57 -7.08 7.34
C PRO A 365 -3.89 -6.37 8.66
N GLY A 366 -5.06 -5.73 8.73
CA GLY A 366 -5.48 -4.90 9.87
C GLY A 366 -4.79 -3.53 9.96
N GLY A 367 -3.84 -3.22 9.07
CA GLY A 367 -3.25 -1.89 8.95
C GLY A 367 -2.52 -1.41 10.23
N PRO A 368 -2.56 -0.10 10.54
CA PRO A 368 -1.77 0.48 11.61
C PRO A 368 -2.20 0.00 13.01
N HIS A 369 -3.49 -0.30 13.21
CA HIS A 369 -4.05 -0.71 14.51
C HIS A 369 -3.84 -2.19 14.86
N ALA A 370 -3.15 -2.93 14.00
CA ALA A 370 -2.83 -4.35 14.21
C ALA A 370 -1.33 -4.61 14.47
N ARG A 371 -0.52 -3.56 14.63
CA ARG A 371 0.95 -3.64 14.75
C ARG A 371 1.46 -4.12 16.13
N TRP A 372 0.63 -4.11 17.16
CA TRP A 372 1.01 -4.45 18.54
C TRP A 372 0.96 -5.95 18.84
N VAL A 373 0.59 -6.80 17.88
CA VAL A 373 0.43 -8.24 18.11
C VAL A 373 1.79 -8.94 18.19
N ILE A 374 1.93 -9.89 19.11
CA ILE A 374 3.11 -10.74 19.27
C ILE A 374 2.72 -12.22 19.07
N PRO A 375 3.33 -12.97 18.13
CA PRO A 375 4.27 -12.49 17.11
C PRO A 375 3.59 -11.56 16.09
N ALA A 376 4.39 -10.76 15.40
CA ALA A 376 3.92 -9.73 14.47
C ALA A 376 3.43 -10.29 13.12
N THR A 377 2.19 -10.79 13.11
CA THR A 377 1.57 -11.47 11.96
C THR A 377 0.51 -10.64 11.21
N ALA A 378 0.29 -9.40 11.65
CA ALA A 378 -0.74 -8.51 11.11
C ALA A 378 -0.15 -7.20 10.56
N GLY A 379 -0.51 -6.03 11.09
CA GLY A 379 0.08 -4.76 10.68
C GLY A 379 1.61 -4.82 10.72
N ALA A 380 2.29 -4.23 9.74
CA ALA A 380 3.74 -4.29 9.53
C ALA A 380 4.33 -5.68 9.21
N SER A 381 3.54 -6.76 9.10
CA SER A 381 4.06 -8.11 8.79
C SER A 381 4.56 -8.26 7.35
N MET A 382 4.15 -7.37 6.43
CA MET A 382 4.57 -7.39 5.03
C MET A 382 4.62 -5.97 4.49
N GLY A 383 5.79 -5.33 4.60
CA GLY A 383 5.99 -3.94 4.15
C GLY A 383 5.77 -3.77 2.64
N SER A 384 5.40 -2.56 2.19
CA SER A 384 5.20 -2.28 0.76
C SER A 384 6.53 -2.18 -0.01
N GLN A 385 6.45 -2.18 -1.34
CA GLN A 385 7.62 -2.00 -2.20
C GLN A 385 8.24 -0.60 -2.02
N HIS A 386 9.55 -0.48 -2.24
CA HIS A 386 10.18 0.83 -2.43
C HIS A 386 9.63 1.50 -3.70
N MET A 387 9.36 2.80 -3.66
CA MET A 387 9.07 3.60 -4.86
C MET A 387 10.29 3.66 -5.78
N LEU A 388 10.04 3.93 -7.06
CA LEU A 388 11.05 3.89 -8.13
C LEU A 388 12.31 4.68 -7.79
N ARG A 389 12.19 5.88 -7.19
CA ARG A 389 13.35 6.67 -6.76
C ARG A 389 14.24 5.93 -5.78
N ASN A 390 13.64 5.28 -4.78
CA ASN A 390 14.39 4.53 -3.77
C ASN A 390 14.96 3.25 -4.36
N LYS A 391 14.23 2.58 -5.27
CA LYS A 391 14.78 1.45 -6.01
C LYS A 391 16.03 1.80 -6.82
N ILE A 392 16.01 2.94 -7.52
CA ILE A 392 17.17 3.48 -8.25
C ILE A 392 18.32 3.74 -7.29
N LYS A 393 18.07 4.45 -6.19
CA LYS A 393 19.11 4.83 -5.22
C LYS A 393 19.78 3.60 -4.56
N LEU A 394 19.01 2.57 -4.21
CA LEU A 394 19.54 1.32 -3.63
C LEU A 394 20.19 0.39 -4.67
N GLY A 395 20.02 0.67 -5.97
CA GLY A 395 20.47 -0.20 -7.05
C GLY A 395 19.67 -1.52 -7.14
N ILE A 396 18.42 -1.52 -6.71
CA ILE A 396 17.52 -2.68 -6.66
C ILE A 396 16.50 -2.72 -7.79
N VAL A 397 16.60 -1.79 -8.75
CA VAL A 397 15.98 -1.90 -10.08
C VAL A 397 17.10 -1.96 -11.13
N ASP A 398 16.85 -2.65 -12.23
CA ASP A 398 17.76 -2.64 -13.37
C ASP A 398 17.60 -1.32 -14.14
N GLU A 399 18.70 -0.60 -14.37
CA GLU A 399 18.68 0.68 -15.10
C GLU A 399 18.07 0.51 -16.50
N ARG A 400 18.20 -0.66 -17.14
CA ARG A 400 17.55 -0.92 -18.45
C ARG A 400 16.03 -0.82 -18.41
N ASN A 401 15.44 -0.98 -17.22
CA ASN A 401 13.99 -0.98 -17.00
C ASN A 401 13.48 0.38 -16.50
N VAL A 402 14.34 1.41 -16.46
CA VAL A 402 13.98 2.77 -16.06
C VAL A 402 14.15 3.70 -17.25
N LEU A 403 13.05 4.26 -17.77
CA LEU A 403 13.14 5.23 -18.86
C LEU A 403 13.56 6.60 -18.30
N ARG A 404 14.74 7.09 -18.68
CA ARG A 404 15.27 8.39 -18.23
C ARG A 404 14.91 9.51 -19.22
N LEU A 405 14.11 10.47 -18.78
CA LEU A 405 13.74 11.65 -19.57
C LEU A 405 14.35 12.95 -19.00
N SER A 406 14.45 13.99 -19.84
CA SER A 406 14.76 15.36 -19.41
C SER A 406 13.56 16.24 -19.75
N ARG A 407 13.10 17.04 -18.78
CA ARG A 407 12.08 18.07 -18.99
C ARG A 407 12.49 19.03 -20.11
N GLU A 408 13.76 19.41 -20.14
CA GLU A 408 14.32 20.37 -21.10
C GLU A 408 14.37 19.80 -22.53
N ALA A 409 14.48 18.49 -22.69
CA ALA A 409 14.48 17.84 -24.00
C ALA A 409 13.07 17.65 -24.59
N LEU A 410 12.04 17.47 -23.75
CA LEU A 410 10.66 17.20 -24.19
C LEU A 410 10.09 18.18 -25.23
N PRO A 411 10.30 19.51 -25.17
CA PRO A 411 9.80 20.42 -26.20
C PRO A 411 10.34 20.10 -27.61
N GLY A 412 11.60 19.66 -27.71
CA GLY A 412 12.30 19.37 -28.96
C GLY A 412 12.26 17.89 -29.38
N SER A 413 11.96 16.97 -28.47
CA SER A 413 11.80 15.55 -28.78
C SER A 413 10.35 15.13 -29.02
N GLY A 414 9.39 15.77 -28.34
CA GLY A 414 7.96 15.52 -28.46
C GLY A 414 7.37 14.74 -27.27
N LEU A 415 6.08 14.45 -27.38
CA LEU A 415 5.34 13.64 -26.40
C LEU A 415 5.87 12.20 -26.40
N VAL A 416 6.12 11.67 -25.21
CA VAL A 416 6.60 10.31 -24.95
C VAL A 416 5.43 9.44 -24.51
N ILE A 417 5.25 8.27 -25.12
CA ILE A 417 4.25 7.25 -24.76
C ILE A 417 5.02 6.00 -24.32
N ALA A 418 4.79 5.55 -23.09
CA ALA A 418 5.49 4.41 -22.52
C ALA A 418 4.50 3.44 -21.87
N LYS A 419 4.77 2.15 -22.01
CA LYS A 419 4.06 1.10 -21.27
C LYS A 419 4.89 0.72 -20.04
N VAL A 420 4.31 0.87 -18.86
CA VAL A 420 4.94 0.60 -17.56
C VAL A 420 4.27 -0.62 -16.92
N THR A 421 5.08 -1.58 -16.52
CA THR A 421 4.65 -2.78 -15.77
C THR A 421 4.63 -2.46 -14.27
N ALA A 422 3.71 -3.07 -13.53
CA ALA A 422 3.64 -2.94 -12.07
C ALA A 422 4.98 -3.20 -11.38
N ARG A 423 5.35 -2.36 -10.41
CA ARG A 423 6.67 -2.35 -9.76
C ARG A 423 7.02 -3.62 -9.00
N ALA A 424 6.01 -4.39 -8.57
CA ALA A 424 6.18 -5.70 -7.93
C ALA A 424 6.60 -6.80 -8.93
N VAL A 425 6.49 -6.56 -10.23
CA VAL A 425 6.79 -7.54 -11.29
C VAL A 425 8.03 -7.13 -12.06
N GLN A 426 8.95 -8.08 -12.26
CA GLN A 426 10.09 -7.87 -13.15
C GLN A 426 9.60 -7.58 -14.58
N ALA A 427 9.92 -6.39 -15.11
CA ALA A 427 9.48 -5.98 -16.44
C ALA A 427 10.15 -6.74 -17.60
N GLY A 428 11.12 -7.62 -17.30
CA GLY A 428 11.85 -8.40 -18.29
C GLY A 428 12.88 -7.59 -19.08
N PRO A 429 13.45 -8.14 -20.17
CA PRO A 429 14.54 -7.49 -20.89
C PRO A 429 14.14 -6.23 -21.67
N ASN A 430 12.86 -6.10 -22.04
CA ASN A 430 12.36 -5.03 -22.92
C ASN A 430 11.24 -4.18 -22.28
N GLY A 431 10.80 -4.51 -21.06
CA GLY A 431 9.75 -3.76 -20.37
C GLY A 431 10.30 -2.62 -19.53
N LEU A 432 9.40 -1.80 -18.99
CA LEU A 432 9.74 -0.72 -18.06
C LEU A 432 9.09 -0.97 -16.70
N SER A 433 9.85 -0.74 -15.64
CA SER A 433 9.34 -0.64 -14.26
C SER A 433 8.91 0.78 -13.92
N GLY A 434 9.36 1.79 -14.67
CA GLY A 434 8.90 3.16 -14.51
C GLY A 434 9.65 4.17 -15.37
N VAL A 435 9.29 5.44 -15.20
CA VAL A 435 9.89 6.59 -15.90
C VAL A 435 10.42 7.59 -14.88
N ASN A 436 11.65 8.07 -15.06
CA ASN A 436 12.24 9.15 -14.26
C ASN A 436 12.51 10.37 -15.15
N ILE A 437 11.87 11.50 -14.84
CA ILE A 437 11.98 12.75 -15.60
C ILE A 437 12.81 13.76 -14.81
N ALA A 438 14.02 14.06 -15.28
CA ALA A 438 14.90 15.05 -14.66
C ALA A 438 14.39 16.48 -14.92
N LEU A 439 14.34 17.28 -13.86
CA LEU A 439 14.08 18.73 -13.87
C LEU A 439 15.44 19.45 -13.89
N GLY A 440 16.17 19.43 -15.02
CA GLY A 440 17.59 19.82 -15.08
C GLY A 440 17.90 21.19 -14.46
N THR A 441 17.01 22.18 -14.62
CA THR A 441 17.14 23.52 -14.00
C THR A 441 16.44 23.66 -12.64
N GLY A 442 16.13 22.55 -11.98
CA GLY A 442 15.37 22.48 -10.74
C GLY A 442 13.85 22.58 -10.91
N ASP A 443 13.14 22.29 -9.81
CA ASP A 443 11.72 22.52 -9.63
C ASP A 443 11.39 24.01 -9.75
N LYS A 444 10.41 24.32 -10.60
CA LYS A 444 9.91 25.68 -10.87
C LYS A 444 8.63 26.02 -10.11
N SER A 445 8.13 25.12 -9.26
CA SER A 445 6.96 25.34 -8.42
C SER A 445 7.12 26.63 -7.61
N PRO A 446 6.06 27.43 -7.46
CA PRO A 446 6.12 28.62 -6.62
C PRO A 446 6.44 28.22 -5.17
N ALA A 447 7.20 29.07 -4.47
CA ALA A 447 7.46 28.85 -3.05
C ALA A 447 6.14 28.84 -2.26
N CYS A 448 6.04 27.92 -1.31
CA CYS A 448 4.94 27.83 -0.36
C CYS A 448 5.49 27.80 1.08
N ASN A 449 4.63 28.05 2.06
CA ASN A 449 5.01 28.02 3.47
C ASN A 449 4.44 26.79 4.17
N VAL A 450 5.32 25.88 4.60
CA VAL A 450 4.97 24.68 5.37
C VAL A 450 4.33 25.00 6.72
N GLN A 451 4.51 26.22 7.23
CA GLN A 451 3.92 26.64 8.51
C GLN A 451 2.43 27.00 8.40
N THR A 452 1.94 27.27 7.19
CA THR A 452 0.56 27.75 6.97
C THR A 452 -0.20 26.93 5.93
N ASN A 453 0.47 26.04 5.20
CA ASN A 453 -0.14 25.17 4.21
C ASN A 453 0.30 23.71 4.43
N PRO A 454 -0.59 22.82 4.90
CA PRO A 454 -0.26 21.41 5.13
C PRO A 454 0.12 20.65 3.84
N PHE A 455 -0.30 21.15 2.67
CA PHE A 455 0.01 20.58 1.35
C PHE A 455 1.28 21.17 0.72
N CYS A 456 2.03 21.99 1.47
CA CYS A 456 3.28 22.53 0.97
C CYS A 456 4.38 21.46 0.97
N ASP A 457 4.83 21.11 -0.22
CA ASP A 457 5.87 20.11 -0.45
C ASP A 457 7.30 20.63 -0.20
N GLY A 458 7.46 21.93 0.05
CA GLY A 458 8.74 22.59 0.32
C GLY A 458 9.65 22.82 -0.90
N GLY A 459 9.25 22.39 -2.10
CA GLY A 459 10.00 22.58 -3.34
C GLY A 459 11.39 21.93 -3.37
N GLY A 460 12.20 22.36 -4.34
CA GLY A 460 13.60 21.91 -4.50
C GLY A 460 13.75 20.49 -5.05
N TYR A 461 12.76 20.01 -5.79
CA TYR A 461 12.79 18.68 -6.40
C TYR A 461 13.70 18.63 -7.64
N ASN A 462 14.24 17.44 -7.90
CA ASN A 462 15.15 17.19 -9.02
C ASN A 462 14.49 16.38 -10.14
N ASN A 463 13.45 15.60 -9.84
CA ASN A 463 12.80 14.75 -10.82
C ASN A 463 11.30 14.62 -10.56
N TYR A 464 10.62 14.03 -11.54
CA TYR A 464 9.40 13.26 -11.34
C TYR A 464 9.68 11.77 -11.54
N THR A 465 8.97 10.91 -10.82
CA THR A 465 8.87 9.48 -11.12
C THR A 465 7.44 9.10 -11.44
N VAL A 466 7.27 8.21 -12.44
CA VAL A 466 6.00 7.58 -12.80
C VAL A 466 6.18 6.07 -12.71
N GLU A 467 5.37 5.41 -11.91
CA GLU A 467 5.38 3.95 -11.71
C GLU A 467 3.97 3.39 -11.61
N VAL A 468 3.83 2.07 -11.71
CA VAL A 468 2.54 1.37 -11.59
C VAL A 468 2.55 0.53 -10.33
N VAL A 469 1.51 0.66 -9.50
CA VAL A 469 1.28 -0.16 -8.33
C VAL A 469 0.20 -1.20 -8.66
N ASP A 470 0.41 -2.44 -8.23
CA ASP A 470 -0.61 -3.48 -8.28
C ASP A 470 -0.64 -4.22 -6.95
N ARG A 471 -1.84 -4.58 -6.49
CA ARG A 471 -2.04 -5.25 -5.21
C ARG A 471 -1.67 -6.73 -5.32
N MET A 472 -0.36 -7.00 -5.34
CA MET A 472 0.24 -8.33 -5.33
C MET A 472 1.60 -8.34 -4.62
N GLY A 473 1.99 -9.51 -4.10
CA GLY A 473 3.20 -9.67 -3.31
C GLY A 473 3.16 -8.77 -2.09
N SER A 474 4.26 -8.09 -1.82
CA SER A 474 4.41 -7.06 -0.80
C SER A 474 3.39 -5.93 -0.93
N ASP A 475 3.02 -5.54 -2.16
CA ASP A 475 2.01 -4.50 -2.38
C ASP A 475 0.56 -5.03 -2.23
N SER A 476 0.32 -6.29 -1.89
CA SER A 476 -1.06 -6.81 -1.68
C SER A 476 -1.87 -6.02 -0.67
N PHE A 477 -1.22 -5.48 0.34
CA PHE A 477 -1.85 -4.71 1.41
C PHE A 477 -1.84 -3.19 1.20
N THR A 478 -1.32 -2.70 0.06
CA THR A 478 -1.52 -1.30 -0.31
C THR A 478 -2.98 -1.06 -0.70
N PRO A 479 -3.53 0.14 -0.51
CA PRO A 479 -4.97 0.37 -0.62
C PRO A 479 -5.50 0.25 -2.05
N ASP A 480 -4.71 0.57 -3.07
CA ASP A 480 -5.16 0.69 -4.45
C ASP A 480 -4.16 0.14 -5.48
N ALA A 481 -4.58 0.04 -6.74
CA ALA A 481 -3.74 -0.33 -7.88
C ALA A 481 -3.96 0.67 -9.04
N GLY A 482 -2.89 1.25 -9.57
CA GLY A 482 -2.98 2.36 -10.52
C GLY A 482 -1.62 2.99 -10.83
N VAL A 483 -1.63 4.20 -11.40
CA VAL A 483 -0.41 4.95 -11.69
C VAL A 483 -0.05 5.86 -10.51
N LEU A 484 1.17 5.71 -9.99
CA LEU A 484 1.73 6.54 -8.94
C LEU A 484 2.69 7.57 -9.55
N LEU A 485 2.44 8.85 -9.25
CA LEU A 485 3.23 9.99 -9.70
C LEU A 485 3.81 10.71 -8.49
N ALA A 486 5.12 11.01 -8.51
CA ALA A 486 5.74 11.76 -7.42
C ALA A 486 6.84 12.71 -7.89
N LYS A 487 6.99 13.84 -7.20
CA LYS A 487 8.21 14.66 -7.26
C LYS A 487 9.28 14.04 -6.37
N THR A 488 10.53 14.03 -6.82
CA THR A 488 11.62 13.39 -6.08
C THR A 488 12.92 14.20 -6.07
N LYS A 489 13.69 14.06 -4.98
CA LYS A 489 15.04 14.61 -4.82
C LYS A 489 16.08 13.50 -4.90
N ASN A 490 17.25 13.84 -5.43
CA ASN A 490 18.38 12.91 -5.51
C ASN A 490 18.99 12.65 -4.11
N GLN A 491 18.99 13.68 -3.25
CA GLN A 491 19.45 13.60 -1.87
C GLN A 491 18.30 13.30 -0.91
N ASP A 492 18.60 12.71 0.24
CA ASP A 492 17.61 12.38 1.28
C ASP A 492 17.29 13.61 2.15
N SER A 493 16.92 14.71 1.50
CA SER A 493 16.48 15.92 2.17
C SER A 493 14.95 15.91 2.26
N ALA A 494 14.42 15.27 3.30
CA ALA A 494 12.97 15.08 3.49
C ALA A 494 12.18 16.41 3.43
N PRO A 495 11.03 16.46 2.76
CA PRO A 495 10.52 15.43 1.86
C PRO A 495 11.38 15.31 0.60
N PHE A 496 11.86 14.10 0.31
CA PHE A 496 12.62 13.74 -0.89
C PHE A 496 11.81 12.87 -1.86
N VAL A 497 10.64 12.37 -1.45
CA VAL A 497 9.57 11.89 -2.34
C VAL A 497 8.27 12.56 -1.92
N TRP A 498 7.53 13.12 -2.87
CA TRP A 498 6.23 13.75 -2.62
C TRP A 498 5.23 13.29 -3.67
N VAL A 499 4.24 12.50 -3.25
CA VAL A 499 3.19 11.96 -4.12
C VAL A 499 2.28 13.09 -4.60
N ALA A 500 2.06 13.14 -5.92
CA ALA A 500 0.99 13.91 -6.51
C ALA A 500 -0.31 13.15 -6.27
N ASP A 501 -1.26 13.80 -5.62
CA ASP A 501 -2.50 13.19 -5.17
C ASP A 501 -3.62 13.47 -6.17
N ALA A 502 -4.19 12.40 -6.73
CA ALA A 502 -5.34 12.49 -7.63
C ALA A 502 -6.63 12.92 -6.89
N ASN A 503 -6.67 12.72 -5.56
CA ASN A 503 -7.82 12.96 -4.69
C ASN A 503 -7.41 13.76 -3.43
N PRO A 504 -6.92 15.01 -3.58
CA PRO A 504 -6.31 15.76 -2.48
C PRO A 504 -7.28 16.23 -1.38
N GLN A 505 -8.58 15.95 -1.53
CA GLN A 505 -9.57 16.18 -0.49
C GLN A 505 -9.33 15.29 0.73
N ASP A 506 -9.86 15.70 1.88
CA ASP A 506 -9.91 14.81 3.05
C ASP A 506 -10.75 13.56 2.71
N ILE A 507 -10.17 12.37 2.92
CA ILE A 507 -10.81 11.09 2.63
C ILE A 507 -11.97 10.79 3.60
N GLY A 508 -12.08 11.52 4.72
CA GLY A 508 -13.19 11.42 5.66
C GLY A 508 -13.20 10.12 6.48
N MET A 509 -12.05 9.45 6.59
CA MET A 509 -11.91 8.18 7.29
C MET A 509 -11.91 8.38 8.82
N THR A 510 -12.65 7.53 9.52
CA THR A 510 -12.54 7.40 10.99
C THR A 510 -11.32 6.56 11.32
N ASP A 511 -10.43 7.11 12.15
CA ASP A 511 -9.26 6.43 12.69
C ASP A 511 -9.69 5.38 13.73
N TYR A 512 -10.35 5.85 14.80
CA TYR A 512 -10.82 5.02 15.91
C TYR A 512 -12.04 5.64 16.60
N VAL A 513 -12.60 4.90 17.55
CA VAL A 513 -13.72 5.35 18.40
C VAL A 513 -13.27 5.43 19.86
N LEU A 514 -13.41 6.61 20.46
CA LEU A 514 -13.10 6.86 21.87
C LEU A 514 -14.03 6.10 22.82
N PRO A 515 -13.67 5.93 24.09
CA PRO A 515 -14.51 5.25 25.08
C PRO A 515 -15.93 5.79 25.25
N ASP A 516 -16.14 7.09 24.98
CA ASP A 516 -17.47 7.72 25.02
C ASP A 516 -18.28 7.61 23.72
N GLY A 517 -17.77 6.88 22.72
CA GLY A 517 -18.40 6.68 21.42
C GLY A 517 -18.05 7.74 20.37
N THR A 518 -17.24 8.74 20.71
CA THR A 518 -16.81 9.77 19.75
C THR A 518 -15.92 9.16 18.68
N LYS A 519 -16.31 9.29 17.41
CA LYS A 519 -15.47 8.93 16.25
C LYS A 519 -14.39 9.97 16.07
N VAL A 520 -13.13 9.52 16.01
CA VAL A 520 -11.97 10.38 15.74
C VAL A 520 -11.57 10.20 14.28
N PRO A 521 -11.57 11.25 13.45
CA PRO A 521 -11.09 11.15 12.07
C PRO A 521 -9.57 11.05 12.02
N ILE A 522 -9.04 10.46 10.95
CA ILE A 522 -7.60 10.55 10.67
C ILE A 522 -7.21 12.02 10.44
N THR A 523 -5.99 12.40 10.81
CA THR A 523 -5.50 13.76 10.56
C THR A 523 -5.10 13.94 9.09
N VAL A 524 -4.93 15.18 8.64
CA VAL A 524 -4.36 15.47 7.29
C VAL A 524 -2.94 14.90 7.12
N GLY A 525 -2.21 14.72 8.24
CA GLY A 525 -0.87 14.15 8.26
C GLY A 525 -0.84 12.63 8.31
N ASP A 526 -1.99 11.96 8.45
CA ASP A 526 -2.07 10.50 8.38
C ASP A 526 -1.83 10.01 6.96
N TYR A 527 -1.08 8.92 6.81
CA TYR A 527 -0.73 8.37 5.51
C TYR A 527 -1.93 7.82 4.74
N ARG A 528 -3.00 7.42 5.44
CA ARG A 528 -4.23 6.90 4.82
C ARG A 528 -4.99 7.97 4.04
N GLN A 529 -4.66 9.26 4.23
CA GLN A 529 -5.11 10.34 3.34
C GLN A 529 -4.64 10.13 1.88
N LEU A 530 -3.61 9.30 1.65
CA LEU A 530 -3.13 8.98 0.29
C LEU A 530 -3.69 7.66 -0.25
N SER A 531 -4.72 7.07 0.38
CA SER A 531 -5.20 5.73 0.00
C SER A 531 -5.85 5.69 -1.38
N ASP A 532 -6.38 6.82 -1.86
CA ASP A 532 -7.01 7.02 -3.16
C ASP A 532 -6.19 7.94 -4.10
N ALA A 533 -4.89 8.11 -3.80
CA ALA A 533 -4.03 9.04 -4.53
C ALA A 533 -3.62 8.59 -5.94
N LEU A 534 -3.80 7.31 -6.30
CA LEU A 534 -3.37 6.77 -7.59
C LEU A 534 -4.24 7.29 -8.74
N PHE A 535 -3.64 7.49 -9.90
CA PHE A 535 -4.32 7.90 -11.13
C PHE A 535 -4.82 6.68 -11.91
N HIS A 536 -6.00 6.78 -12.51
CA HIS A 536 -6.68 5.70 -13.24
C HIS A 536 -7.03 6.10 -14.67
N ALA A 537 -7.14 5.11 -15.57
CA ALA A 537 -7.49 5.36 -16.96
C ALA A 537 -8.99 5.66 -17.16
N GLY A 538 -9.29 6.60 -18.05
CA GLY A 538 -10.67 6.87 -18.48
C GLY A 538 -11.52 7.66 -17.49
N THR A 539 -12.79 7.85 -17.84
CA THR A 539 -13.70 8.75 -17.12
C THR A 539 -14.51 8.05 -16.04
N ASN A 540 -14.91 8.79 -15.01
CA ASN A 540 -15.76 8.31 -13.92
C ASN A 540 -15.14 7.12 -13.16
N SER A 541 -13.80 7.04 -13.13
CA SER A 541 -13.07 6.02 -12.36
C SER A 541 -13.16 6.23 -10.86
N GLY A 542 -13.48 7.45 -10.39
CA GLY A 542 -13.29 7.87 -8.99
C GLY A 542 -11.93 8.53 -8.75
N SER A 543 -11.10 8.66 -9.80
CA SER A 543 -9.80 9.30 -9.76
C SER A 543 -9.56 10.11 -11.04
N GLU A 544 -8.46 10.86 -11.08
CA GLU A 544 -8.00 11.60 -12.25
C GLU A 544 -7.23 10.69 -13.23
N TYR A 545 -7.30 11.02 -14.52
CA TYR A 545 -6.57 10.34 -15.60
C TYR A 545 -5.43 11.19 -16.18
N GLU A 546 -5.25 12.42 -15.71
CA GLU A 546 -4.19 13.32 -16.14
C GLU A 546 -3.74 14.25 -15.02
N TYR A 547 -2.49 14.72 -15.09
CA TYR A 547 -1.92 15.68 -14.16
C TYR A 547 -1.13 16.74 -14.91
N VAL A 548 -1.42 18.02 -14.65
CA VAL A 548 -0.73 19.17 -15.26
C VAL A 548 0.06 19.91 -14.21
N ASP A 549 1.39 19.87 -14.30
CA ASP A 549 2.23 20.82 -13.59
C ASP A 549 2.57 22.00 -14.50
N ARG A 550 1.83 23.09 -14.31
CA ARG A 550 2.04 24.35 -15.06
C ARG A 550 3.37 25.01 -14.73
N ALA A 551 3.88 24.87 -13.52
CA ALA A 551 5.12 25.50 -13.09
C ALA A 551 6.32 24.78 -13.72
N ASN A 552 6.31 23.44 -13.68
CA ASN A 552 7.32 22.63 -14.35
C ASN A 552 7.05 22.39 -15.84
N ARG A 553 5.98 22.95 -16.41
CA ARG A 553 5.66 22.87 -17.85
C ARG A 553 5.52 21.41 -18.35
N LEU A 554 4.97 20.54 -17.50
CA LEU A 554 4.77 19.12 -17.78
C LEU A 554 3.28 18.75 -17.75
N HIS A 555 2.90 17.78 -18.58
CA HIS A 555 1.59 17.16 -18.57
C HIS A 555 1.76 15.64 -18.66
N PHE A 556 1.15 14.94 -17.72
CA PHE A 556 1.15 13.49 -17.57
C PHE A 556 -0.24 12.93 -17.87
N TYR A 557 -0.31 11.79 -18.56
CA TYR A 557 -1.54 11.12 -18.94
C TYR A 557 -1.51 9.66 -18.57
N VAL A 558 -2.64 9.15 -18.09
CA VAL A 558 -2.94 7.72 -17.91
C VAL A 558 -3.86 7.30 -19.06
N LEU A 559 -3.27 6.67 -20.08
CA LEU A 559 -3.93 6.48 -21.37
C LEU A 559 -4.73 5.18 -21.45
N ASP A 560 -4.19 4.10 -20.89
CA ASP A 560 -4.78 2.77 -21.00
C ASP A 560 -4.32 1.87 -19.85
N VAL A 561 -5.17 0.91 -19.49
CA VAL A 561 -4.89 -0.11 -18.49
C VAL A 561 -4.98 -1.49 -19.12
N LYS A 562 -3.99 -2.34 -18.84
CA LYS A 562 -3.99 -3.72 -19.32
C LYS A 562 -3.52 -4.67 -18.23
N ARG A 563 -4.34 -5.69 -17.99
CA ARG A 563 -3.96 -6.89 -17.26
C ARG A 563 -3.82 -8.04 -18.25
N ASP A 564 -2.66 -8.68 -18.28
CA ASP A 564 -2.45 -9.82 -19.18
C ASP A 564 -3.08 -11.12 -18.66
N GLN A 565 -2.90 -12.22 -19.39
CA GLN A 565 -3.48 -13.52 -19.04
C GLN A 565 -2.89 -14.12 -17.77
N GLN A 566 -1.68 -13.71 -17.40
CA GLN A 566 -1.00 -14.11 -16.16
C GLN A 566 -1.47 -13.24 -14.98
N GLY A 567 -2.21 -12.18 -15.25
CA GLY A 567 -2.71 -11.27 -14.25
C GLY A 567 -1.75 -10.10 -13.98
N VAL A 568 -0.71 -9.88 -14.78
CA VAL A 568 0.24 -8.77 -14.61
C VAL A 568 -0.38 -7.47 -15.10
N LEU A 569 -0.40 -6.46 -14.22
CA LEU A 569 -0.89 -5.12 -14.53
C LEU A 569 0.18 -4.28 -15.22
N SER A 570 -0.28 -3.50 -16.19
CA SER A 570 0.51 -2.49 -16.88
C SER A 570 -0.36 -1.33 -17.31
N TYR A 571 0.20 -0.13 -17.29
CA TYR A 571 -0.44 1.07 -17.84
C TYR A 571 0.34 1.59 -19.04
N THR A 572 -0.40 2.15 -20.00
CA THR A 572 0.20 3.04 -20.98
C THR A 572 0.07 4.46 -20.46
N VAL A 573 1.19 5.14 -20.29
CA VAL A 573 1.25 6.54 -19.84
C VAL A 573 1.84 7.41 -20.94
N ALA A 574 1.55 8.71 -20.91
CA ALA A 574 2.27 9.68 -21.72
C ALA A 574 2.72 10.90 -20.94
N ILE A 575 3.84 11.48 -21.37
CA ILE A 575 4.43 12.68 -20.78
C ILE A 575 4.76 13.65 -21.92
N ARG A 576 4.37 14.91 -21.78
CA ARG A 576 4.77 15.98 -22.70
C ARG A 576 5.16 17.26 -22.00
N SER A 577 5.84 18.10 -22.75
CA SER A 577 6.02 19.50 -22.40
C SER A 577 4.77 20.33 -22.75
N LEU A 578 4.58 21.42 -22.00
CA LEU A 578 3.66 22.51 -22.35
C LEU A 578 4.30 23.54 -23.31
N ASP A 579 5.60 23.44 -23.58
CA ASP A 579 6.37 24.43 -24.37
C ASP A 579 6.72 23.97 -25.78
N GLY A 580 6.41 22.73 -26.13
CA GLY A 580 6.68 22.19 -27.45
C GLY A 580 6.18 20.76 -27.61
N ALA A 581 6.04 20.34 -28.87
CA ALA A 581 5.49 19.04 -29.23
C ALA A 581 6.45 18.22 -30.11
N GLY A 582 7.73 18.62 -30.21
CA GLY A 582 8.70 18.00 -31.10
C GLY A 582 8.44 18.26 -32.60
N PRO A 583 9.32 17.76 -33.49
CA PRO A 583 9.28 18.03 -34.92
C PRO A 583 8.33 17.12 -35.70
N GLN A 584 7.71 16.12 -35.05
CA GLN A 584 6.88 15.14 -35.74
C GLN A 584 5.64 15.79 -36.35
N GLN A 585 5.24 15.30 -37.53
CA GLN A 585 4.01 15.75 -38.16
C GLN A 585 2.82 15.11 -37.44
N ARG A 586 1.87 15.93 -36.99
CA ARG A 586 0.64 15.47 -36.34
C ARG A 586 -0.51 15.39 -37.34
N GLY A 587 -1.33 14.36 -37.20
CA GLY A 587 -2.48 14.12 -38.06
C GLY A 587 -3.42 13.08 -37.44
N VAL A 588 -4.71 13.23 -37.72
CA VAL A 588 -5.75 12.31 -37.28
C VAL A 588 -6.80 12.15 -38.36
N ARG A 589 -7.32 10.93 -38.49
CA ARG A 589 -8.53 10.65 -39.26
C ARG A 589 -9.41 9.72 -38.46
N VAL A 590 -10.67 10.10 -38.27
CA VAL A 590 -11.69 9.23 -37.69
C VAL A 590 -12.59 8.75 -38.83
N MET A 591 -12.94 7.46 -38.85
CA MET A 591 -13.82 6.89 -39.87
C MET A 591 -15.24 6.67 -39.30
N PRO A 592 -16.29 6.78 -40.13
CA PRO A 592 -17.65 6.46 -39.69
C PRO A 592 -17.78 4.98 -39.34
N THR A 593 -18.77 4.66 -38.52
CA THR A 593 -19.10 3.28 -38.11
C THR A 593 -20.61 3.14 -37.91
N THR A 594 -21.09 1.94 -37.62
CA THR A 594 -22.47 1.69 -37.16
C THR A 594 -22.46 1.26 -35.70
N GLY A 595 -23.49 1.64 -34.96
CA GLY A 595 -23.64 1.27 -33.56
C GLY A 595 -24.37 -0.07 -33.43
N ASN A 596 -23.87 -0.92 -32.53
CA ASN A 596 -24.53 -2.18 -32.20
C ASN A 596 -25.24 -2.05 -30.85
N THR A 597 -26.55 -2.25 -30.84
CA THR A 597 -27.39 -2.10 -29.63
C THR A 597 -27.51 -3.42 -28.88
N GLY A 598 -26.91 -3.44 -27.69
CA GLY A 598 -26.95 -4.56 -26.77
C GLY A 598 -28.35 -4.86 -26.25
N SER A 599 -28.48 -6.00 -25.56
CA SER A 599 -29.72 -6.38 -24.88
C SER A 599 -30.10 -5.44 -23.73
N ASP A 600 -29.12 -4.71 -23.20
CA ASP A 600 -29.24 -3.67 -22.19
C ASP A 600 -29.77 -2.33 -22.73
N GLY A 601 -30.01 -2.24 -24.05
CA GLY A 601 -30.47 -1.01 -24.72
C GLY A 601 -29.34 0.00 -24.97
N VAL A 602 -28.08 -0.34 -24.70
CA VAL A 602 -26.92 0.52 -24.94
C VAL A 602 -26.36 0.22 -26.33
N ALA A 603 -26.32 1.23 -27.19
CA ALA A 603 -25.64 1.17 -28.48
C ALA A 603 -24.15 1.50 -28.32
N THR A 604 -23.26 0.68 -28.88
CA THR A 604 -21.82 0.96 -28.89
C THR A 604 -21.33 1.28 -30.29
N CYS A 605 -20.83 2.49 -30.48
CA CYS A 605 -20.12 2.93 -31.68
C CYS A 605 -18.61 2.78 -31.46
N ARG A 606 -17.95 1.92 -32.24
CA ARG A 606 -16.48 1.76 -32.20
C ARG A 606 -15.85 2.53 -33.34
N PHE A 607 -15.51 3.78 -33.10
CA PHE A 607 -14.96 4.66 -34.13
C PHE A 607 -13.50 4.32 -34.43
N PRO A 608 -13.17 3.95 -35.67
CA PRO A 608 -11.80 3.78 -36.08
C PRO A 608 -11.05 5.13 -36.08
N LEU A 609 -10.03 5.28 -35.25
CA LEU A 609 -9.12 6.42 -35.24
C LEU A 609 -7.77 6.00 -35.82
N LEU A 610 -7.37 6.63 -36.92
CA LEU A 610 -6.07 6.46 -37.57
C LEU A 610 -5.17 7.66 -37.26
N ASN A 611 -3.98 7.39 -36.72
CA ASN A 611 -2.93 8.40 -36.62
C ASN A 611 -2.25 8.55 -37.98
N THR A 612 -2.47 9.67 -38.66
CA THR A 612 -1.88 9.98 -39.97
C THR A 612 -0.59 10.77 -39.89
N GLY A 613 -0.09 10.97 -38.66
CA GLY A 613 1.18 11.62 -38.40
C GLY A 613 2.39 10.85 -38.91
N ARG A 614 3.56 11.48 -38.83
CA ARG A 614 4.83 10.91 -39.30
C ARG A 614 5.95 11.26 -38.32
N ALA A 615 6.82 10.27 -38.09
CA ALA A 615 8.02 10.44 -37.31
C ALA A 615 8.95 11.50 -37.95
N ALA A 616 9.73 12.15 -37.10
CA ALA A 616 10.78 13.08 -37.46
C ALA A 616 11.90 12.94 -36.42
N THR A 617 13.14 13.23 -36.82
CA THR A 617 14.29 13.19 -35.90
C THR A 617 14.14 14.26 -34.83
N PRO A 618 14.21 13.91 -33.52
CA PRO A 618 14.23 14.87 -32.42
C PRO A 618 15.27 15.98 -32.60
N THR A 619 14.93 17.20 -32.18
CA THR A 619 15.88 18.32 -32.14
C THR A 619 16.58 18.46 -30.79
N ALA A 620 16.18 17.65 -29.80
CA ALA A 620 16.77 17.60 -28.48
C ALA A 620 16.96 16.14 -28.04
N GLN A 621 17.97 15.91 -27.20
CA GLN A 621 18.39 14.59 -26.78
C GLN A 621 18.05 14.34 -25.31
N HIS A 622 17.49 13.16 -25.03
CA HIS A 622 17.28 12.65 -23.68
C HIS A 622 18.54 11.89 -23.18
N PRO A 623 18.65 11.60 -21.87
CA PRO A 623 19.72 10.74 -21.35
C PRO A 623 19.82 9.37 -22.06
N GLU A 624 18.68 8.87 -22.56
CA GLU A 624 18.56 7.60 -23.28
C GLU A 624 17.91 7.80 -24.66
N ASP A 625 17.99 6.78 -25.53
CA ASP A 625 17.30 6.80 -26.82
C ASP A 625 15.78 6.64 -26.64
N VAL A 626 15.04 7.69 -26.98
CA VAL A 626 13.58 7.74 -26.85
C VAL A 626 12.83 7.44 -28.15
N THR A 627 13.52 7.09 -29.24
CA THR A 627 12.94 6.99 -30.60
C THR A 627 11.69 6.11 -30.64
N GLN A 628 11.68 5.00 -29.89
CA GLN A 628 10.54 4.06 -29.84
C GLN A 628 9.32 4.57 -29.05
N TYR A 629 9.49 5.64 -28.26
CA TYR A 629 8.44 6.18 -27.39
C TYR A 629 7.82 7.48 -27.92
N ILE A 630 8.42 8.09 -28.93
CA ILE A 630 7.93 9.33 -29.58
C ILE A 630 7.27 9.05 -30.94
N ASP A 631 6.92 7.79 -31.21
CA ASP A 631 6.41 7.29 -32.48
C ASP A 631 4.87 7.36 -32.58
N GLY A 632 4.22 8.19 -31.77
CA GLY A 632 2.77 8.29 -31.71
C GLY A 632 2.27 9.68 -31.31
N ASP A 633 0.98 9.73 -30.98
CA ASP A 633 0.29 10.91 -30.48
C ASP A 633 -0.81 10.51 -29.50
N VAL A 634 -1.27 11.49 -28.72
CA VAL A 634 -2.44 11.36 -27.85
C VAL A 634 -3.56 12.22 -28.42
N TYR A 635 -4.76 11.66 -28.46
CA TYR A 635 -5.96 12.31 -28.95
C TYR A 635 -6.96 12.46 -27.82
N ARG A 636 -7.42 13.68 -27.59
CA ARG A 636 -8.58 13.94 -26.76
C ARG A 636 -9.85 13.78 -27.58
N VAL A 637 -10.77 12.98 -27.06
CA VAL A 637 -12.00 12.62 -27.76
C VAL A 637 -13.24 13.09 -27.00
N SER A 638 -14.27 13.48 -27.75
CA SER A 638 -15.58 13.85 -27.21
C SER A 638 -16.68 13.40 -28.15
N ALA A 639 -17.85 13.06 -27.59
CA ALA A 639 -18.98 12.61 -28.37
C ALA A 639 -20.28 13.35 -28.03
N LYS A 640 -21.18 13.44 -29.00
CA LYS A 640 -22.54 13.97 -28.85
C LYS A 640 -23.53 13.17 -29.68
N ALA A 641 -24.75 12.98 -29.19
CA ALA A 641 -25.87 12.48 -29.99
C ALA A 641 -26.68 13.64 -30.61
N GLU A 642 -27.27 13.41 -31.78
CA GLU A 642 -28.21 14.33 -32.42
C GLU A 642 -29.63 14.12 -31.87
N GLY A 643 -30.35 15.23 -31.65
CA GLY A 643 -31.72 15.24 -31.13
C GLY A 643 -31.82 15.10 -29.60
N SER A 644 -32.98 15.46 -29.04
CA SER A 644 -33.29 15.25 -27.64
C SER A 644 -33.65 13.78 -27.36
N GLY A 645 -33.40 13.32 -26.13
CA GLY A 645 -33.76 11.96 -25.68
C GLY A 645 -32.74 10.87 -26.02
N TRP A 646 -31.47 11.24 -26.18
CA TRP A 646 -30.33 10.32 -26.25
C TRP A 646 -29.19 10.82 -25.36
N SER A 647 -28.68 9.95 -24.49
CA SER A 647 -27.46 10.18 -23.72
C SER A 647 -26.26 9.51 -24.38
N VAL A 648 -25.07 10.06 -24.19
CA VAL A 648 -23.81 9.46 -24.65
C VAL A 648 -22.80 9.41 -23.52
N SER A 649 -21.97 8.38 -23.54
CA SER A 649 -20.84 8.21 -22.62
C SER A 649 -19.59 7.82 -23.41
N VAL A 650 -18.47 8.46 -23.09
CA VAL A 650 -17.15 8.17 -23.66
C VAL A 650 -16.32 7.55 -22.54
N PRO A 651 -16.12 6.22 -22.51
CA PRO A 651 -15.47 5.54 -21.37
C PRO A 651 -14.04 6.02 -21.10
N ASN A 652 -13.34 6.44 -22.15
CA ASN A 652 -12.02 7.03 -22.06
C ASN A 652 -11.92 8.21 -23.02
N VAL A 653 -11.68 9.41 -22.48
CA VAL A 653 -11.55 10.65 -23.25
C VAL A 653 -10.18 10.82 -23.88
N LEU A 654 -9.25 9.89 -23.63
CA LEU A 654 -7.95 9.83 -24.26
C LEU A 654 -7.84 8.58 -25.13
N ALA A 655 -7.23 8.73 -26.30
CA ALA A 655 -6.88 7.63 -27.18
C ALA A 655 -5.45 7.83 -27.69
N THR A 656 -4.72 6.74 -27.93
CA THR A 656 -3.37 6.83 -28.50
C THR A 656 -3.18 5.79 -29.60
N ALA A 657 -2.36 6.15 -30.58
CA ALA A 657 -1.91 5.25 -31.63
C ALA A 657 -0.53 5.69 -32.13
N LYS A 658 0.30 4.71 -32.51
CA LYS A 658 1.54 4.94 -33.24
C LYS A 658 1.26 5.58 -34.61
N PHE A 659 2.23 6.26 -35.20
CA PHE A 659 2.13 6.81 -36.56
C PHE A 659 1.80 5.71 -37.57
N GLY A 660 0.79 5.94 -38.41
CA GLY A 660 0.22 4.93 -39.32
C GLY A 660 -0.62 3.86 -38.64
N GLY A 661 -0.63 3.81 -37.31
CA GLY A 661 -1.41 2.90 -36.48
C GLY A 661 -2.84 3.35 -36.27
N ARG A 662 -3.69 2.40 -35.89
CA ARG A 662 -5.12 2.60 -35.65
C ARG A 662 -5.51 2.10 -34.26
N VAL A 663 -6.45 2.79 -33.64
CA VAL A 663 -7.15 2.39 -32.41
C VAL A 663 -8.65 2.55 -32.62
N ASP A 664 -9.47 1.71 -31.97
CA ASP A 664 -10.92 1.88 -31.99
C ASP A 664 -11.36 2.60 -30.71
N VAL A 665 -12.07 3.72 -30.86
CA VAL A 665 -12.59 4.54 -29.76
C VAL A 665 -14.05 4.14 -29.50
N PRO A 666 -14.37 3.47 -28.37
CA PRO A 666 -15.74 3.14 -28.03
C PRO A 666 -16.50 4.38 -27.55
N VAL A 667 -17.72 4.56 -28.03
CA VAL A 667 -18.70 5.53 -27.53
C VAL A 667 -20.00 4.79 -27.28
N HIS A 668 -20.55 4.93 -26.08
CA HIS A 668 -21.85 4.37 -25.73
C HIS A 668 -22.94 5.42 -25.93
N ALA A 669 -24.09 5.00 -26.43
CA ALA A 669 -25.27 5.82 -26.60
C ALA A 669 -26.51 5.07 -26.10
N LYS A 670 -27.35 5.74 -25.32
CA LYS A 670 -28.59 5.17 -24.80
C LYS A 670 -29.75 6.09 -25.12
N ARG A 671 -30.89 5.49 -25.47
CA ARG A 671 -32.13 6.20 -25.77
C ARG A 671 -32.91 6.43 -24.47
N ASP A 672 -33.26 7.69 -24.23
CA ASP A 672 -33.99 8.18 -23.04
C ASP A 672 -35.37 8.75 -23.41
N GLY A 673 -35.96 8.27 -24.52
CA GLY A 673 -37.25 8.72 -25.03
C GLY A 673 -37.20 9.47 -26.37
N GLY A 674 -36.02 9.60 -27.00
CA GLY A 674 -35.83 10.27 -28.29
C GLY A 674 -36.29 9.45 -29.50
N ALA A 675 -35.87 9.84 -30.71
CA ALA A 675 -36.17 9.05 -31.93
C ALA A 675 -35.57 7.64 -31.86
N MET A 676 -36.17 6.67 -32.58
CA MET A 676 -35.66 5.29 -32.63
C MET A 676 -34.28 5.18 -33.28
N VAL A 677 -33.90 6.16 -34.11
CA VAL A 677 -32.57 6.25 -34.71
C VAL A 677 -31.99 7.60 -34.36
N SER A 678 -30.72 7.62 -33.99
CA SER A 678 -29.95 8.85 -33.78
C SER A 678 -28.56 8.72 -34.40
N LYS A 679 -27.87 9.84 -34.51
CA LYS A 679 -26.51 9.95 -35.01
C LYS A 679 -25.62 10.44 -33.88
N VAL A 680 -24.62 9.63 -33.54
CA VAL A 680 -23.57 9.97 -32.60
C VAL A 680 -22.38 10.50 -33.39
N THR A 681 -21.85 11.66 -33.03
CA THR A 681 -20.67 12.25 -33.65
C THR A 681 -19.51 12.24 -32.67
N LEU A 682 -18.40 11.60 -33.04
CA LEU A 682 -17.14 11.65 -32.32
C LEU A 682 -16.26 12.75 -32.91
N THR A 683 -15.63 13.53 -32.05
CA THR A 683 -14.53 14.45 -32.37
C THR A 683 -13.26 13.95 -31.73
N ALA A 684 -12.16 13.90 -32.47
CA ALA A 684 -10.83 13.59 -31.96
C ALA A 684 -9.86 14.74 -32.30
N THR A 685 -9.14 15.22 -31.29
CA THR A 685 -8.18 16.33 -31.41
C THR A 685 -6.82 15.90 -30.89
N SER A 686 -5.75 16.14 -31.64
CA SER A 686 -4.38 15.88 -31.20
C SER A 686 -3.97 16.78 -30.04
N GLU A 687 -3.48 16.20 -28.95
CA GLU A 687 -2.92 16.95 -27.80
C GLU A 687 -1.59 17.62 -28.16
N SER A 688 -0.86 17.09 -29.15
CA SER A 688 0.38 17.65 -29.66
C SER A 688 0.18 18.77 -30.68
N ASN A 689 -0.97 18.82 -31.36
CA ASN A 689 -1.34 19.89 -32.28
C ASN A 689 -2.87 20.03 -32.38
N PRO A 690 -3.48 20.95 -31.60
CA PRO A 690 -4.93 21.14 -31.58
C PRO A 690 -5.57 21.56 -32.91
N ALA A 691 -4.80 22.02 -33.90
CA ALA A 691 -5.31 22.28 -35.24
C ALA A 691 -5.56 21.00 -36.06
N ARG A 692 -5.11 19.84 -35.55
CA ARG A 692 -5.35 18.52 -36.13
C ARG A 692 -6.51 17.87 -35.41
N THR A 693 -7.70 18.11 -35.97
CA THR A 693 -8.98 17.61 -35.47
C THR A 693 -9.70 16.86 -36.58
N ALA A 694 -10.34 15.75 -36.25
CA ALA A 694 -11.19 15.00 -37.16
C ALA A 694 -12.51 14.62 -36.48
N THR A 695 -13.57 14.54 -37.28
CA THR A 695 -14.89 14.11 -36.82
C THR A 695 -15.41 12.98 -37.69
N ALA A 696 -16.19 12.09 -37.09
CA ALA A 696 -16.94 11.08 -37.81
C ALA A 696 -18.24 10.79 -37.08
N SER A 697 -19.18 10.17 -37.79
CA SER A 697 -20.49 9.87 -37.26
C SER A 697 -20.80 8.39 -37.29
N CYS A 698 -21.66 7.99 -36.36
CA CYS A 698 -22.16 6.66 -36.18
C CYS A 698 -23.68 6.69 -36.06
N THR A 699 -24.37 5.88 -36.85
CA THR A 699 -25.81 5.70 -36.71
C THR A 699 -26.08 4.65 -35.64
N VAL A 700 -26.94 5.00 -34.68
CA VAL A 700 -27.40 4.13 -33.59
C VAL A 700 -28.90 3.94 -33.68
N SER A 701 -29.37 2.74 -33.32
CA SER A 701 -30.79 2.42 -33.24
C SER A 701 -31.15 2.05 -31.81
N GLY A 702 -32.12 2.74 -31.21
CA GLY A 702 -32.58 2.48 -29.86
C GLY A 702 -33.39 1.19 -29.77
N ARG A 703 -33.56 0.69 -28.55
CA ARG A 703 -34.59 -0.29 -28.23
C ARG A 703 -35.74 0.37 -27.49
#